data_AF-A0A6I2L0L1-F1
#
_entry.id   AF-A0A6I2L0L1-F1
#
_cell.length_a   1.000
_cell.length_b   1.000
_cell.length_c   1.000
_cell.angle_alpha   90.00
_cell.angle_beta   90.00
_cell.angle_gamma   90.00
#
_symmetry.space_group_name_H-M   'P 1'
#
loop_
_entity.id
_entity.type
_entity.pdbx_description
1 polymer ?
#
loop_
_entity_poly.entity_id
_entity_poly.type
_entity_poly.pdbx_seq_one_letter_code
_entity_poly.pdbx_strand_id
1 'polypeptide(L)'
;MTAIPALKTGIVISPYQPAPGSQQERFLLEVEQHHFLISAKSRALIVALQASPANAAELEQHYQQHSGASLPAADLLALAQRTLPPALFADTPSTPRRNPFTVSIDLLSPRRAGVLTEKLTWLFQPRLAWPLVALFLMVHACVLPDALRAAHSSWSASSGVTLIALLLLSGLIHELGHSTACRYFNCPHGAIGFGLYLIFPAWYADVSKAWRLQRRQRAVVDLGGVYFQSVSLIAVDLYALYSGDPGALKLIWMVTFTMLFTLNPVFKFDGYWLLSDLSGQHNLHRQVRAAGADLLMPLFGRARRAPPSLLLLTYGTLSTAYLAYFASFLWREVGHMAQTLPGALSGSLQRLQAAGTTHLIDAGWSLWSLLGQLLWPTVIASACAMLVLKLCKAVGELRLAIHSARLASRPGSYTERQQRQRVDANTTRLAVKGMQQILKLSQDDALSHANAAAAAYQQLCDQRPASGTVAAAPAPLLRDLEHGLTQHACLLALPFNIPALQLLRQLAASELRLTVIGNPMLDQVMAGLGLQHVSTLTTGQAVRELKRGPQPRHTLYISFPELHASSDGTRAWMHFNGTRYSRSVLEGLLCCLGLGTLYTLGTDNTLASLPLTPQQPREAGRAIADITGWLATHLQQAAAARPDLSLAWAWLYRASDLYLAVERADQLKQLSAYVDAWQRAGLAPAVHAAARAQLAAWSASPFPTQRG
;
A
#
# COMPACT_ATOMS: atom_id res chain seq x y z
N MET A 1 4.26 25.42 15.61
CA MET A 1 2.90 24.89 15.77
C MET A 1 2.67 23.90 14.65
N THR A 2 2.52 22.62 14.96
CA THR A 2 2.16 21.59 13.98
C THR A 2 0.75 21.90 13.48
N ALA A 3 0.59 22.09 12.17
CA ALA A 3 -0.72 22.33 11.58
C ALA A 3 -1.64 21.12 11.82
N ILE A 4 -2.86 21.36 12.28
CA ILE A 4 -3.86 20.31 12.47
C ILE A 4 -4.38 19.92 11.08
N PRO A 5 -4.29 18.64 10.68
CA PRO A 5 -4.66 18.21 9.33
C PRO A 5 -6.17 18.28 9.16
N ALA A 6 -6.61 18.90 8.07
CA ALA A 6 -8.02 18.94 7.70
C ALA A 6 -8.46 17.59 7.15
N LEU A 7 -9.66 17.15 7.54
CA LEU A 7 -10.32 15.97 6.96
C LEU A 7 -11.24 16.38 5.81
N LYS A 8 -11.48 15.46 4.88
CA LYS A 8 -12.47 15.64 3.82
C LYS A 8 -13.88 15.82 4.39
N THR A 9 -14.68 16.61 3.68
CA THR A 9 -16.10 16.74 3.97
C THR A 9 -16.88 15.48 3.57
N GLY A 10 -18.01 15.22 4.23
CA GLY A 10 -18.87 14.06 3.92
C GLY A 10 -18.43 12.72 4.51
N ILE A 11 -17.57 12.73 5.53
CA ILE A 11 -17.23 11.52 6.30
C ILE A 11 -18.43 11.12 7.16
N VAL A 12 -18.93 9.88 6.97
CA VAL A 12 -20.05 9.31 7.74
C VAL A 12 -19.54 8.15 8.59
N ILE A 13 -19.88 8.16 9.88
CA ILE A 13 -19.56 7.07 10.81
C ILE A 13 -20.85 6.40 11.25
N SER A 14 -20.99 5.11 10.98
CA SER A 14 -22.15 4.29 11.35
C SER A 14 -21.74 3.17 12.32
N PRO A 15 -22.62 2.73 13.23
CA PRO A 15 -22.35 1.58 14.08
C PRO A 15 -22.19 0.31 13.23
N TYR A 16 -21.23 -0.54 13.58
CA TYR A 16 -21.00 -1.81 12.89
C TYR A 16 -21.14 -2.97 13.88
N GLN A 17 -21.96 -3.98 13.53
CA GLN A 17 -22.21 -5.13 14.42
C GLN A 17 -21.09 -6.18 14.28
N PRO A 18 -20.26 -6.42 15.32
CA PRO A 18 -19.15 -7.36 15.24
C PRO A 18 -19.61 -8.83 15.31
N ALA A 19 -18.64 -9.75 15.21
CA ALA A 19 -18.87 -11.19 15.39
C ALA A 19 -19.45 -11.50 16.79
N PRO A 20 -20.25 -12.58 16.95
CA PRO A 20 -20.85 -12.93 18.24
C PRO A 20 -19.73 -13.22 19.26
N GLY A 21 -19.82 -12.66 20.46
CA GLY A 21 -18.80 -12.82 21.51
C GLY A 21 -17.58 -11.89 21.39
N SER A 22 -17.53 -11.00 20.39
CA SER A 22 -16.48 -9.97 20.33
C SER A 22 -16.81 -8.80 21.26
N GLN A 23 -15.93 -8.52 22.22
CA GLN A 23 -16.06 -7.36 23.13
C GLN A 23 -15.60 -6.03 22.52
N GLN A 24 -15.00 -6.04 21.32
CA GLN A 24 -14.45 -4.83 20.71
C GLN A 24 -15.48 -4.15 19.81
N GLU A 25 -15.92 -2.96 20.22
CA GLU A 25 -16.74 -2.08 19.39
C GLU A 25 -15.99 -1.64 18.12
N ARG A 26 -16.66 -1.77 16.98
CA ARG A 26 -16.17 -1.32 15.68
C ARG A 26 -17.21 -0.43 15.01
N PHE A 27 -16.74 0.48 14.18
CA PHE A 27 -17.56 1.42 13.43
C PHE A 27 -17.23 1.34 11.95
N LEU A 28 -18.24 1.54 11.11
CA LEU A 28 -18.09 1.70 9.67
C LEU A 28 -17.86 3.18 9.38
N LEU A 29 -16.73 3.49 8.76
CA LEU A 29 -16.35 4.81 8.29
C LEU A 29 -16.50 4.84 6.78
N GLU A 30 -17.27 5.81 6.29
CA GLU A 30 -17.48 6.05 4.86
C GLU A 30 -16.90 7.40 4.49
N VAL A 31 -16.08 7.41 3.44
CA VAL A 31 -15.53 8.63 2.84
C VAL A 31 -15.52 8.47 1.33
N GLU A 32 -16.24 9.35 0.63
CA GLU A 32 -16.45 9.28 -0.82
C GLU A 32 -16.99 7.89 -1.25
N GLN A 33 -16.16 7.04 -1.87
CA GLN A 33 -16.49 5.67 -2.29
C GLN A 33 -15.81 4.57 -1.46
N HIS A 34 -15.10 4.95 -0.39
CA HIS A 34 -14.32 4.02 0.42
C HIS A 34 -15.01 3.73 1.75
N HIS A 35 -14.93 2.47 2.17
CA HIS A 35 -15.49 1.97 3.41
C HIS A 35 -14.37 1.36 4.26
N PHE A 36 -14.24 1.82 5.50
CA PHE A 36 -13.23 1.33 6.45
C PHE A 36 -13.90 0.87 7.74
N LEU A 37 -13.37 -0.20 8.33
CA LEU A 37 -13.73 -0.60 9.70
C LEU A 37 -12.73 0.00 10.67
N ILE A 38 -13.21 0.82 11.58
CA ILE A 38 -12.38 1.54 12.56
C ILE A 38 -12.73 1.14 13.99
N SER A 39 -11.74 1.30 14.88
CA SER A 39 -11.92 1.08 16.32
C SER A 39 -12.62 2.26 17.00
N ALA A 40 -13.14 2.07 18.22
CA ALA A 40 -13.68 3.16 19.04
C ALA A 40 -12.66 4.31 19.24
N LYS A 41 -11.38 3.98 19.47
CA LYS A 41 -10.31 4.99 19.63
C LYS A 41 -10.08 5.79 18.35
N SER A 42 -10.10 5.12 17.20
CA SER A 42 -9.98 5.76 15.89
C SER A 42 -11.20 6.63 15.56
N ARG A 43 -12.41 6.20 15.95
CA ARG A 43 -13.63 7.00 15.84
C ARG A 43 -13.51 8.30 16.62
N ALA A 44 -13.11 8.23 17.90
CA ALA A 44 -12.95 9.42 18.73
C ALA A 44 -11.95 10.43 18.12
N LEU A 45 -10.83 9.92 17.57
CA LEU A 45 -9.83 10.76 16.88
C LEU A 45 -10.39 11.43 15.63
N ILE A 46 -11.15 10.71 14.81
CA ILE A 46 -11.76 11.27 13.59
C ILE A 46 -12.80 12.32 13.95
N VAL A 47 -13.67 12.05 14.93
CA VAL A 47 -14.69 13.01 15.39
C VAL A 47 -14.04 14.28 15.94
N ALA A 48 -12.96 14.15 16.71
CA ALA A 48 -12.22 15.30 17.22
C ALA A 48 -11.59 16.15 16.10
N LEU A 49 -11.09 15.51 15.03
CA LEU A 49 -10.55 16.22 13.86
C LEU A 49 -11.67 16.83 12.98
N GLN A 50 -12.84 16.19 12.89
CA GLN A 50 -14.00 16.70 12.13
C GLN A 50 -14.61 17.95 12.76
N ALA A 51 -14.42 18.17 14.06
CA ALA A 51 -14.82 19.40 14.74
C ALA A 51 -14.01 20.63 14.27
N SER A 52 -12.97 20.43 13.44
CA SER A 52 -12.08 21.48 12.93
C SER A 52 -11.50 22.36 14.05
N PRO A 53 -10.80 21.77 15.04
CA PRO A 53 -10.28 22.51 16.19
C PRO A 53 -9.29 23.58 15.73
N ALA A 54 -9.42 24.80 16.28
CA ALA A 54 -8.58 25.94 15.95
C ALA A 54 -7.19 25.85 16.59
N ASN A 55 -7.06 25.10 17.69
CA ASN A 55 -5.82 24.96 18.45
C ASN A 55 -5.64 23.54 19.03
N ALA A 56 -4.42 23.27 19.51
CA ALA A 56 -4.06 21.98 20.09
C ALA A 56 -4.92 21.59 21.31
N ALA A 57 -5.28 22.55 22.16
CA ALA A 57 -6.08 22.30 23.35
C ALA A 57 -7.53 21.87 23.02
N GLU A 58 -8.13 22.48 22.00
CA GLU A 58 -9.45 22.06 21.50
C GLU A 58 -9.44 20.64 20.93
N LEU A 59 -8.39 20.25 20.22
CA LEU A 59 -8.23 18.88 19.72
C LEU A 59 -8.16 17.86 20.86
N GLU A 60 -7.37 18.16 21.90
CA GLU A 60 -7.23 17.34 23.10
C GLU A 60 -8.58 17.21 23.84
N GLN A 61 -9.29 18.33 24.02
CA GLN A 61 -10.58 18.38 24.69
C GLN A 61 -11.64 17.56 23.94
N HIS A 62 -11.77 17.74 22.62
CA HIS A 62 -12.71 16.98 21.81
C HIS A 62 -12.39 15.48 21.81
N TYR A 63 -11.11 15.11 21.77
CA TYR A 63 -10.71 13.71 21.88
C TYR A 63 -11.03 13.10 23.25
N GLN A 64 -10.78 13.85 24.33
CA GLN A 64 -11.06 13.41 25.69
C GLN A 64 -12.57 13.21 25.92
N GLN A 65 -13.40 14.12 25.40
CA GLN A 65 -14.86 14.01 25.47
C GLN A 65 -15.39 12.73 24.82
N HIS A 66 -14.78 12.27 23.71
CA HIS A 66 -15.28 11.14 22.93
C HIS A 66 -14.60 9.80 23.25
N SER A 67 -13.37 9.81 23.78
CA SER A 67 -12.60 8.60 24.09
C SER A 67 -12.51 8.29 25.59
N GLY A 68 -12.76 9.28 26.46
CA GLY A 68 -12.49 9.22 27.89
C GLY A 68 -11.00 9.24 28.26
N ALA A 69 -10.09 9.29 27.28
CA ALA A 69 -8.64 9.30 27.47
C ALA A 69 -8.05 10.66 27.07
N SER A 70 -7.05 11.12 27.84
CA SER A 70 -6.29 12.34 27.53
C SER A 70 -4.94 11.97 26.91
N LEU A 71 -4.62 12.60 25.79
CA LEU A 71 -3.35 12.46 25.06
C LEU A 71 -2.95 13.84 24.53
N PRO A 72 -1.66 14.20 24.54
CA PRO A 72 -1.19 15.46 23.96
C PRO A 72 -1.49 15.56 22.46
N ALA A 73 -1.76 16.76 21.96
CA ALA A 73 -2.08 17.02 20.56
C ALA A 73 -0.98 16.52 19.61
N ALA A 74 0.29 16.65 19.98
CA ALA A 74 1.40 16.14 19.17
C ALA A 74 1.31 14.62 18.95
N ASP A 75 0.95 13.86 20.01
CA ASP A 75 0.77 12.42 19.95
C ASP A 75 -0.50 12.04 19.20
N LEU A 76 -1.59 12.81 19.35
CA LEU A 76 -2.82 12.63 18.58
C LEU A 76 -2.60 12.84 17.08
N LEU A 77 -1.82 13.85 16.71
CA LEU A 77 -1.45 14.12 15.31
C LEU A 77 -0.55 13.03 14.74
N ALA A 78 0.44 12.57 15.51
CA ALA A 78 1.29 11.44 15.13
C ALA A 78 0.47 10.15 14.99
N LEU A 79 -0.49 9.93 15.90
CA LEU A 79 -1.41 8.79 15.85
C LEU A 79 -2.33 8.87 14.63
N ALA A 80 -2.83 10.05 14.30
CA ALA A 80 -3.67 10.29 13.13
C ALA A 80 -2.91 9.93 11.84
N GLN A 81 -1.68 10.44 11.67
CA GLN A 81 -0.83 10.14 10.53
C GLN A 81 -0.48 8.65 10.43
N ARG A 82 -0.33 7.95 11.56
CA ARG A 82 0.04 6.53 11.60
C ARG A 82 -1.13 5.57 11.37
N THR A 83 -2.33 5.93 11.83
CA THR A 83 -3.46 5.00 11.91
C THR A 83 -4.61 5.30 10.97
N LEU A 84 -4.82 6.57 10.57
CA LEU A 84 -5.91 6.94 9.69
C LEU A 84 -5.53 6.70 8.22
N PRO A 85 -6.43 6.10 7.42
CA PRO A 85 -6.25 6.02 5.97
C PRO A 85 -5.94 7.39 5.36
N PRO A 86 -4.94 7.50 4.45
CA PRO A 86 -4.63 8.77 3.78
C PRO A 86 -5.84 9.40 3.08
N ALA A 87 -6.75 8.57 2.56
CA ALA A 87 -7.96 9.00 1.87
C ALA A 87 -8.91 9.90 2.68
N LEU A 88 -8.73 9.99 4.00
CA LEU A 88 -9.52 10.84 4.89
C LEU A 88 -9.05 12.29 4.93
N PHE A 89 -7.78 12.56 4.60
CA PHE A 89 -7.21 13.91 4.67
C PHE A 89 -7.56 14.73 3.44
N ALA A 90 -7.86 16.01 3.65
CA ALA A 90 -8.27 16.95 2.60
C ALA A 90 -7.23 17.08 1.49
N ASP A 91 -5.95 17.03 1.86
CA ASP A 91 -4.81 17.17 0.93
C ASP A 91 -4.58 15.92 0.07
N THR A 92 -5.32 14.82 0.32
CA THR A 92 -5.17 13.59 -0.44
C THR A 92 -6.18 13.55 -1.59
N PRO A 93 -5.72 13.49 -2.86
CA PRO A 93 -6.63 13.45 -4.02
C PRO A 93 -7.54 12.22 -3.96
N SER A 94 -8.80 12.40 -4.34
CA SER A 94 -9.79 11.34 -4.41
C SER A 94 -9.35 10.27 -5.40
N THR A 95 -9.12 9.04 -4.92
CA THR A 95 -8.77 7.93 -5.80
C THR A 95 -10.02 7.30 -6.40
N PRO A 96 -10.12 7.16 -7.74
CA PRO A 96 -11.27 6.52 -8.35
C PRO A 96 -11.38 5.06 -7.90
N ARG A 97 -12.61 4.58 -7.68
CA ARG A 97 -12.87 3.18 -7.35
C ARG A 97 -12.35 2.30 -8.48
N ARG A 98 -11.55 1.30 -8.12
CA ARG A 98 -11.07 0.30 -9.09
C ARG A 98 -12.28 -0.50 -9.59
N ASN A 99 -12.63 -0.29 -10.86
CA ASN A 99 -13.63 -1.12 -11.52
C ASN A 99 -13.03 -2.53 -11.72
N PRO A 100 -13.64 -3.60 -11.17
CA PRO A 100 -13.16 -4.96 -11.39
C PRO A 100 -13.40 -5.44 -12.83
N PHE A 101 -14.24 -4.75 -13.59
CA PHE A 101 -14.54 -5.06 -14.99
C PHE A 101 -13.61 -4.32 -15.95
N THR A 102 -13.16 -5.02 -16.99
CA THR A 102 -12.36 -4.43 -18.08
C THR A 102 -13.19 -3.44 -18.88
N VAL A 103 -14.45 -3.80 -19.12
CA VAL A 103 -15.49 -2.99 -19.77
C VAL A 103 -16.80 -3.25 -19.02
N SER A 104 -17.53 -2.19 -18.70
CA SER A 104 -18.85 -2.28 -18.04
C SER A 104 -19.80 -1.24 -18.59
N ILE A 105 -21.08 -1.60 -18.67
CA ILE A 105 -22.18 -0.74 -19.09
C ILE A 105 -23.26 -0.79 -18.03
N ASP A 106 -23.68 0.37 -17.53
CA ASP A 106 -24.85 0.48 -16.66
C ASP A 106 -26.13 0.35 -17.50
N LEU A 107 -26.86 -0.78 -17.36
CA LEU A 107 -28.13 -0.97 -18.07
C LEU A 107 -29.27 -0.24 -17.36
N LEU A 108 -29.34 -0.36 -16.03
CA LEU A 108 -30.33 0.32 -15.21
C LEU A 108 -29.63 1.36 -14.34
N SER A 109 -29.89 2.63 -14.65
CA SER A 109 -29.44 3.73 -13.81
C SER A 109 -30.03 3.62 -12.40
N PRO A 110 -29.37 4.17 -11.36
CA PRO A 110 -29.84 4.06 -9.98
C PRO A 110 -31.30 4.49 -9.77
N ARG A 111 -31.75 5.50 -10.54
CA ARG A 111 -33.15 5.96 -10.51
C ARG A 111 -34.12 4.92 -11.07
N ARG A 112 -33.82 4.34 -12.25
CA ARG A 112 -34.68 3.32 -12.88
C ARG A 112 -34.70 2.03 -12.07
N ALA A 113 -33.53 1.59 -11.60
CA ALA A 113 -33.40 0.46 -10.71
C ALA A 113 -34.22 0.70 -9.42
N GLY A 114 -34.13 1.88 -8.81
CA GLY A 114 -34.87 2.23 -7.59
C GLY A 114 -36.40 2.15 -7.73
N VAL A 115 -36.96 2.62 -8.85
CA VAL A 115 -38.41 2.52 -9.11
C VAL A 115 -38.83 1.07 -9.25
N LEU A 116 -38.03 0.24 -9.92
CA LEU A 116 -38.32 -1.17 -10.13
C LEU A 116 -38.21 -1.96 -8.81
N THR A 117 -37.13 -1.76 -8.05
CA THR A 117 -36.91 -2.48 -6.79
C THR A 117 -37.94 -2.10 -5.74
N GLU A 118 -38.37 -0.84 -5.68
CA GLU A 118 -39.43 -0.39 -4.76
C GLU A 118 -40.74 -1.18 -4.94
N LYS A 119 -41.14 -1.41 -6.19
CA LYS A 119 -42.34 -2.21 -6.53
C LYS A 119 -42.20 -3.69 -6.20
N LEU A 120 -40.98 -4.19 -5.99
CA LEU A 120 -40.69 -5.61 -5.74
C LEU A 120 -40.39 -5.89 -4.26
N THR A 121 -40.28 -4.86 -3.41
CA THR A 121 -39.95 -5.02 -1.98
C THR A 121 -40.91 -5.92 -1.20
N TRP A 122 -42.19 -5.99 -1.60
CA TRP A 122 -43.18 -6.87 -0.97
C TRP A 122 -42.80 -8.36 -1.03
N LEU A 123 -41.99 -8.78 -2.02
CA LEU A 123 -41.48 -10.14 -2.12
C LEU A 123 -40.57 -10.53 -0.94
N PHE A 124 -39.95 -9.56 -0.25
CA PHE A 124 -39.11 -9.82 0.92
C PHE A 124 -39.87 -9.80 2.25
N GLN A 125 -41.20 -9.60 2.24
CA GLN A 125 -42.01 -9.73 3.44
C GLN A 125 -41.96 -11.20 3.94
N PRO A 126 -41.61 -11.46 5.21
CA PRO A 126 -41.43 -12.83 5.70
C PRO A 126 -42.66 -13.73 5.53
N ARG A 127 -43.87 -13.15 5.58
CA ARG A 127 -45.14 -13.86 5.38
C ARG A 127 -45.29 -14.44 3.98
N LEU A 128 -44.61 -13.86 2.99
CA LEU A 128 -44.65 -14.30 1.61
C LEU A 128 -43.37 -15.04 1.21
N ALA A 129 -42.21 -14.57 1.67
CA ALA A 129 -40.91 -15.13 1.30
C ALA A 129 -40.77 -16.60 1.71
N TRP A 130 -41.17 -16.96 2.94
CA TRP A 130 -41.09 -18.35 3.39
C TRP A 130 -41.99 -19.31 2.60
N PRO A 131 -43.28 -18.99 2.34
CA PRO A 131 -44.09 -19.78 1.42
C PRO A 131 -43.52 -19.90 0.02
N LEU A 132 -42.95 -18.84 -0.56
CA LEU A 132 -42.33 -18.89 -1.89
C LEU A 132 -41.11 -19.79 -1.92
N VAL A 133 -40.26 -19.73 -0.89
CA VAL A 133 -39.12 -20.65 -0.76
C VAL A 133 -39.60 -22.09 -0.61
N ALA A 134 -40.62 -22.35 0.21
CA ALA A 134 -41.19 -23.69 0.39
C ALA A 134 -41.79 -24.23 -0.91
N LEU A 135 -42.53 -23.38 -1.65
CA LEU A 135 -43.12 -23.72 -2.94
C LEU A 135 -42.02 -24.04 -3.97
N PHE A 136 -40.98 -23.21 -4.07
CA PHE A 136 -39.83 -23.47 -4.91
C PHE A 136 -39.20 -24.82 -4.57
N LEU A 137 -38.84 -25.06 -3.31
CA LEU A 137 -38.21 -26.31 -2.90
C LEU A 137 -39.07 -27.54 -3.24
N MET A 138 -40.39 -27.45 -3.04
CA MET A 138 -41.33 -28.53 -3.32
C MET A 138 -41.42 -28.84 -4.83
N VAL A 139 -41.69 -27.82 -5.65
CA VAL A 139 -41.87 -28.00 -7.10
C VAL A 139 -40.53 -28.38 -7.75
N HIS A 140 -39.45 -27.69 -7.36
CA HIS A 140 -38.12 -27.93 -7.91
C HIS A 140 -37.61 -29.35 -7.59
N ALA A 141 -37.88 -29.88 -6.39
CA ALA A 141 -37.52 -31.25 -6.04
C ALA A 141 -38.20 -32.30 -6.94
N CYS A 142 -39.40 -32.02 -7.46
CA CYS A 142 -40.11 -32.90 -8.38
C CYS A 142 -39.46 -32.89 -9.78
N VAL A 143 -38.95 -31.75 -10.24
CA VAL A 143 -38.41 -31.57 -11.60
C VAL A 143 -36.91 -31.87 -11.70
N LEU A 144 -36.16 -31.67 -10.60
CA LEU A 144 -34.71 -31.75 -10.60
C LEU A 144 -34.14 -33.06 -11.20
N PRO A 145 -34.69 -34.26 -10.93
CA PRO A 145 -34.21 -35.49 -11.56
C PRO A 145 -34.31 -35.44 -13.09
N ASP A 146 -35.38 -34.88 -13.63
CA ASP A 146 -35.61 -34.77 -15.07
C ASP A 146 -34.72 -33.71 -15.69
N ALA A 147 -34.51 -32.59 -15.00
CA ALA A 147 -33.55 -31.56 -15.39
C ALA A 147 -32.11 -32.11 -15.46
N LEU A 148 -31.70 -32.92 -14.47
CA LEU A 148 -30.39 -33.58 -14.45
C LEU A 148 -30.22 -34.58 -15.60
N ARG A 149 -31.27 -35.31 -15.96
CA ARG A 149 -31.27 -36.20 -17.14
C ARG A 149 -31.19 -35.40 -18.43
N ALA A 150 -31.97 -34.31 -18.55
CA ALA A 150 -31.99 -33.45 -19.72
C ALA A 150 -30.64 -32.76 -19.98
N ALA A 151 -29.87 -32.46 -18.93
CA ALA A 151 -28.52 -31.88 -19.06
C ALA A 151 -27.54 -32.76 -19.86
N HIS A 152 -27.71 -34.10 -19.80
CA HIS A 152 -26.89 -35.07 -20.51
C HIS A 152 -27.39 -35.39 -21.93
N SER A 153 -28.55 -34.84 -22.32
CA SER A 153 -29.09 -35.01 -23.68
C SER A 153 -28.40 -34.10 -24.68
N SER A 154 -28.52 -34.39 -25.98
CA SER A 154 -27.92 -33.59 -27.04
C SER A 154 -28.48 -32.17 -27.08
N TRP A 155 -27.63 -31.21 -27.46
CA TRP A 155 -27.94 -29.79 -27.54
C TRP A 155 -28.06 -29.39 -29.01
N SER A 156 -29.16 -28.73 -29.39
CA SER A 156 -29.28 -28.14 -30.73
C SER A 156 -28.78 -26.69 -30.71
N ALA A 157 -28.22 -26.22 -31.82
CA ALA A 157 -27.71 -24.85 -31.91
C ALA A 157 -28.80 -23.79 -31.67
N SER A 158 -30.01 -24.00 -32.19
CA SER A 158 -31.15 -23.09 -32.03
C SER A 158 -31.69 -23.04 -30.60
N SER A 159 -31.76 -24.18 -29.90
CA SER A 159 -32.11 -24.21 -28.48
C SER A 159 -31.03 -23.56 -27.62
N GLY A 160 -29.75 -23.74 -27.97
CA GLY A 160 -28.62 -23.14 -27.26
C GLY A 160 -28.69 -21.62 -27.17
N VAL A 161 -29.01 -20.92 -28.26
CA VAL A 161 -29.12 -19.44 -28.26
C VAL A 161 -30.24 -18.97 -27.32
N THR A 162 -31.40 -19.62 -27.39
CA THR A 162 -32.55 -19.28 -26.54
C THR A 162 -32.24 -19.53 -25.07
N LEU A 163 -31.61 -20.66 -24.75
CA LEU A 163 -31.20 -21.01 -23.39
C LEU A 163 -30.17 -20.04 -22.82
N ILE A 164 -29.19 -19.61 -23.63
CA ILE A 164 -28.20 -18.60 -23.22
C ILE A 164 -28.89 -17.25 -22.95
N ALA A 165 -29.81 -16.82 -23.80
CA ALA A 165 -30.55 -15.58 -23.59
C ALA A 165 -31.38 -15.62 -22.30
N LEU A 166 -32.05 -16.74 -22.02
CA LEU A 166 -32.81 -16.95 -20.78
C LEU A 166 -31.90 -17.06 -19.55
N LEU A 167 -30.72 -17.67 -19.68
CA LEU A 167 -29.71 -17.68 -18.61
C LEU A 167 -29.22 -16.28 -18.29
N LEU A 168 -28.94 -15.45 -19.31
CA LEU A 168 -28.56 -14.06 -19.12
C LEU A 168 -29.68 -13.27 -18.44
N LEU A 169 -30.94 -13.48 -18.83
CA LEU A 169 -32.09 -12.88 -18.16
C LEU A 169 -32.18 -13.30 -16.68
N SER A 170 -31.94 -14.58 -16.37
CA SER A 170 -31.87 -15.08 -15.00
C SER A 170 -30.78 -14.38 -14.18
N GLY A 171 -29.62 -14.10 -14.78
CA GLY A 171 -28.56 -13.30 -14.15
C GLY A 171 -28.99 -11.85 -13.85
N LEU A 172 -29.77 -11.22 -14.72
CA LEU A 172 -30.34 -9.89 -14.42
C LEU A 172 -31.35 -9.95 -13.27
N ILE A 173 -32.20 -10.99 -13.24
CA ILE A 173 -33.17 -11.24 -12.14
C ILE A 173 -32.43 -11.44 -10.81
N HIS A 174 -31.29 -12.13 -10.83
CA HIS A 174 -30.41 -12.29 -9.68
C HIS A 174 -29.91 -10.95 -9.13
N GLU A 175 -29.34 -10.07 -9.97
CA GLU A 175 -28.88 -8.74 -9.52
C GLU A 175 -30.02 -7.84 -9.02
N LEU A 176 -31.22 -7.98 -9.59
CA LEU A 176 -32.43 -7.32 -9.10
C LEU A 176 -32.80 -7.78 -7.69
N GLY A 177 -32.57 -9.05 -7.36
CA GLY A 177 -32.80 -9.60 -6.03
C GLY A 177 -31.95 -8.93 -4.95
N HIS A 178 -30.64 -8.78 -5.17
CA HIS A 178 -29.75 -8.07 -4.24
C HIS A 178 -30.16 -6.60 -4.05
N SER A 179 -30.47 -5.92 -5.16
CA SER A 179 -30.87 -4.52 -5.15
C SER A 179 -32.22 -4.31 -4.45
N THR A 180 -33.16 -5.23 -4.65
CA THR A 180 -34.48 -5.21 -4.00
C THR A 180 -34.36 -5.49 -2.50
N ALA A 181 -33.48 -6.42 -2.08
CA ALA A 181 -33.19 -6.65 -0.67
C ALA A 181 -32.61 -5.40 0.00
N CYS A 182 -31.69 -4.69 -0.67
CA CYS A 182 -31.21 -3.39 -0.18
C CYS A 182 -32.36 -2.40 0.03
N ARG A 183 -33.24 -2.27 -0.97
CA ARG A 183 -34.39 -1.34 -0.92
C ARG A 183 -35.36 -1.71 0.20
N TYR A 184 -35.65 -3.00 0.42
CA TYR A 184 -36.52 -3.49 1.49
C TYR A 184 -36.04 -3.06 2.88
N PHE A 185 -34.72 -3.05 3.12
CA PHE A 185 -34.13 -2.56 4.38
C PHE A 185 -33.85 -1.05 4.41
N ASN A 186 -34.41 -0.28 3.48
CA ASN A 186 -34.14 1.16 3.34
C ASN A 186 -32.65 1.50 3.12
N CYS A 187 -31.88 0.56 2.57
CA CYS A 187 -30.50 0.78 2.17
C CYS A 187 -30.44 1.26 0.72
N PRO A 188 -29.76 2.38 0.41
CA PRO A 188 -29.60 2.81 -0.97
C PRO A 188 -28.72 1.83 -1.75
N HIS A 189 -29.10 1.50 -2.98
CA HIS A 189 -28.26 0.74 -3.92
C HIS A 189 -27.91 1.61 -5.14
N GLY A 190 -26.87 1.22 -5.87
CA GLY A 190 -26.44 1.89 -7.10
C GLY A 190 -27.08 1.31 -8.36
N ALA A 191 -26.33 1.37 -9.46
CA ALA A 191 -26.76 0.89 -10.77
C ALA A 191 -26.71 -0.65 -10.86
N ILE A 192 -27.48 -1.19 -11.80
CA ILE A 192 -27.37 -2.58 -12.25
C ILE A 192 -26.84 -2.54 -13.68
N GLY A 193 -25.79 -3.31 -13.95
CA GLY A 193 -25.11 -3.29 -15.23
C GLY A 193 -24.57 -4.64 -15.63
N PHE A 194 -23.88 -4.63 -16.78
CA PHE A 194 -23.26 -5.79 -17.38
C PHE A 194 -21.82 -5.45 -17.73
N GLY A 195 -20.89 -6.38 -17.48
CA GLY A 195 -19.48 -6.17 -17.73
C GLY A 195 -18.70 -7.44 -18.03
N LEU A 196 -17.47 -7.25 -18.48
CA LEU A 196 -16.50 -8.33 -18.70
C LEU A 196 -15.52 -8.39 -17.54
N TYR A 197 -15.64 -9.44 -16.72
CA TYR A 197 -14.65 -9.77 -15.72
C TYR A 197 -13.55 -10.60 -16.40
N LEU A 198 -12.44 -9.95 -16.74
CA LEU A 198 -11.42 -10.47 -17.67
C LEU A 198 -12.03 -10.74 -19.05
N ILE A 199 -12.48 -11.96 -19.30
CA ILE A 199 -13.16 -12.41 -20.54
C ILE A 199 -14.58 -12.91 -20.28
N PHE A 200 -15.00 -13.02 -19.00
CA PHE A 200 -16.27 -13.61 -18.64
C PHE A 200 -17.37 -12.55 -18.56
N PRO A 201 -18.48 -12.71 -19.28
CA PRO A 201 -19.64 -11.85 -19.11
C PRO A 201 -20.24 -12.05 -17.72
N ALA A 202 -20.51 -10.96 -17.03
CA ALA A 202 -21.11 -10.97 -15.70
C ALA A 202 -22.05 -9.76 -15.52
N TRP A 203 -23.18 -10.02 -14.90
CA TRP A 203 -24.03 -8.96 -14.36
C TRP A 203 -23.41 -8.42 -13.07
N TYR A 204 -23.75 -7.18 -12.71
CA TYR A 204 -23.42 -6.62 -11.41
C TYR A 204 -24.51 -5.69 -10.90
N ALA A 205 -24.73 -5.69 -9.59
CA ALA A 205 -25.43 -4.65 -8.85
C ALA A 205 -24.48 -3.95 -7.86
N ASP A 206 -24.48 -2.62 -7.83
CA ASP A 206 -23.75 -1.88 -6.79
C ASP A 206 -24.51 -1.88 -5.46
N VAL A 207 -24.27 -2.89 -4.64
CA VAL A 207 -24.80 -3.02 -3.28
C VAL A 207 -23.79 -2.61 -2.20
N SER A 208 -22.81 -1.77 -2.53
CA SER A 208 -21.72 -1.41 -1.62
C SER A 208 -22.19 -0.76 -0.31
N LYS A 209 -23.35 -0.10 -0.30
CA LYS A 209 -23.90 0.52 0.92
C LYS A 209 -24.54 -0.51 1.87
N ALA A 210 -24.69 -1.77 1.46
CA ALA A 210 -25.20 -2.84 2.31
C ALA A 210 -24.36 -3.04 3.58
N TRP A 211 -23.08 -2.61 3.61
CA TRP A 211 -22.26 -2.60 4.81
C TRP A 211 -22.88 -1.84 6.00
N ARG A 212 -23.79 -0.89 5.75
CA ARG A 212 -24.56 -0.17 6.77
C ARG A 212 -25.60 -1.04 7.50
N LEU A 213 -26.02 -2.13 6.88
CA LEU A 213 -27.05 -3.01 7.39
C LEU A 213 -26.50 -3.92 8.49
N GLN A 214 -27.41 -4.43 9.33
CA GLN A 214 -27.08 -5.45 10.33
C GLN A 214 -26.70 -6.77 9.65
N ARG A 215 -25.96 -7.63 10.35
CA ARG A 215 -25.42 -8.89 9.79
C ARG A 215 -26.48 -9.79 9.14
N ARG A 216 -27.64 -9.92 9.79
CA ARG A 216 -28.76 -10.72 9.26
C ARG A 216 -29.40 -10.09 8.02
N GLN A 217 -29.46 -8.76 7.98
CA GLN A 217 -29.99 -8.03 6.83
C GLN A 217 -29.03 -8.12 5.64
N ARG A 218 -27.71 -8.05 5.87
CA ARG A 218 -26.72 -8.27 4.83
C ARG A 218 -26.77 -9.69 4.28
N ALA A 219 -26.93 -10.69 5.14
CA ALA A 219 -27.15 -12.07 4.69
C ALA A 219 -28.40 -12.22 3.79
N VAL A 220 -29.47 -11.45 4.05
CA VAL A 220 -30.65 -11.40 3.16
C VAL A 220 -30.33 -10.70 1.84
N VAL A 221 -29.49 -9.65 1.85
CA VAL A 221 -28.97 -9.05 0.62
C VAL A 221 -28.13 -10.06 -0.15
N ASP A 222 -27.20 -10.77 0.49
CA ASP A 222 -26.34 -11.78 -0.13
C ASP A 222 -27.16 -12.93 -0.75
N LEU A 223 -28.25 -13.35 -0.10
CA LEU A 223 -29.17 -14.37 -0.64
C LEU A 223 -30.19 -13.82 -1.63
N GLY A 224 -30.29 -12.50 -1.77
CA GLY A 224 -31.35 -11.84 -2.54
C GLY A 224 -31.39 -12.30 -3.99
N GLY A 225 -30.22 -12.47 -4.63
CA GLY A 225 -30.14 -12.91 -6.02
C GLY A 225 -30.62 -14.35 -6.22
N VAL A 226 -30.13 -15.27 -5.39
CA VAL A 226 -30.58 -16.67 -5.40
C VAL A 226 -32.09 -16.76 -5.11
N TYR A 227 -32.59 -15.98 -4.16
CA TYR A 227 -34.02 -15.92 -3.84
C TYR A 227 -34.87 -15.49 -5.05
N PHE A 228 -34.46 -14.45 -5.79
CA PHE A 228 -35.18 -14.00 -6.98
C PHE A 228 -35.12 -15.01 -8.11
N GLN A 229 -33.98 -15.70 -8.28
CA GLN A 229 -33.88 -16.81 -9.23
C GLN A 229 -34.83 -17.94 -8.85
N SER A 230 -34.90 -18.34 -7.57
CA SER A 230 -35.86 -19.32 -7.07
C SER A 230 -37.31 -18.93 -7.39
N VAL A 231 -37.69 -17.68 -7.12
CA VAL A 231 -39.05 -17.19 -7.41
C VAL A 231 -39.37 -17.26 -8.91
N SER A 232 -38.41 -16.87 -9.77
CA SER A 232 -38.59 -16.97 -11.22
C SER A 232 -38.64 -18.42 -11.72
N LEU A 233 -37.87 -19.32 -11.10
CA LEU A 233 -37.80 -20.73 -11.44
C LEU A 233 -39.09 -21.48 -11.13
N ILE A 234 -39.88 -21.06 -10.13
CA ILE A 234 -41.18 -21.70 -9.84
C ILE A 234 -42.05 -21.78 -11.11
N ALA A 235 -42.13 -20.71 -11.89
CA ALA A 235 -42.92 -20.69 -13.12
C ALA A 235 -42.36 -21.64 -14.19
N VAL A 236 -41.04 -21.71 -14.32
CA VAL A 236 -40.35 -22.61 -15.27
C VAL A 236 -40.50 -24.06 -14.85
N ASP A 237 -40.36 -24.36 -13.55
CA ASP A 237 -40.53 -25.68 -12.97
C ASP A 237 -41.97 -26.18 -13.18
N LEU A 238 -42.97 -25.34 -12.90
CA LEU A 238 -44.38 -25.68 -13.16
C LEU A 238 -44.66 -25.92 -14.65
N TYR A 239 -44.09 -25.10 -15.53
CA TYR A 239 -44.20 -25.30 -16.97
C TYR A 239 -43.54 -26.61 -17.41
N ALA A 240 -42.38 -26.96 -16.87
CA ALA A 240 -41.69 -28.21 -17.16
C ALA A 240 -42.49 -29.43 -16.66
N LEU A 241 -43.09 -29.36 -15.47
CA LEU A 241 -43.98 -30.43 -14.96
C LEU A 241 -45.20 -30.63 -15.86
N TYR A 242 -45.76 -29.55 -16.38
CA TYR A 242 -46.94 -29.61 -17.24
C TYR A 242 -46.60 -30.12 -18.65
N SER A 243 -45.53 -29.60 -19.25
CA SER A 243 -45.23 -29.81 -20.68
C SER A 243 -44.23 -30.94 -20.95
N GLY A 244 -43.37 -31.27 -19.97
CA GLY A 244 -42.20 -32.12 -20.20
C GLY A 244 -41.17 -31.53 -21.15
N ASP A 245 -41.22 -30.21 -21.43
CA ASP A 245 -40.37 -29.57 -22.43
C ASP A 245 -38.86 -29.73 -22.10
N PRO A 246 -38.07 -30.37 -22.98
CA PRO A 246 -36.64 -30.55 -22.76
C PRO A 246 -35.86 -29.24 -22.66
N GLY A 247 -36.33 -28.17 -23.30
CA GLY A 247 -35.74 -26.83 -23.21
C GLY A 247 -35.87 -26.26 -21.79
N ALA A 248 -37.07 -26.28 -21.23
CA ALA A 248 -37.34 -25.87 -19.86
C ALA A 248 -36.52 -26.67 -18.85
N LEU A 249 -36.46 -27.99 -18.99
CA LEU A 249 -35.65 -28.87 -18.12
C LEU A 249 -34.15 -28.51 -18.17
N LYS A 250 -33.61 -28.21 -19.36
CA LYS A 250 -32.23 -27.74 -19.52
C LYS A 250 -32.02 -26.38 -18.87
N LEU A 251 -32.94 -25.43 -19.05
CA LEU A 251 -32.87 -24.12 -18.42
C LEU A 251 -32.88 -24.22 -16.89
N ILE A 252 -33.76 -25.07 -16.34
CA ILE A 252 -33.84 -25.35 -14.90
C ILE A 252 -32.48 -25.82 -14.39
N TRP A 253 -31.88 -26.80 -15.06
CA TRP A 253 -30.54 -27.27 -14.70
C TRP A 253 -29.49 -26.15 -14.75
N MET A 254 -29.46 -25.36 -15.82
CA MET A 254 -28.47 -24.28 -16.00
C MET A 254 -28.58 -23.19 -14.92
N VAL A 255 -29.80 -22.73 -14.63
CA VAL A 255 -30.04 -21.71 -13.59
C VAL A 255 -29.74 -22.26 -12.22
N THR A 256 -30.15 -23.50 -11.91
CA THR A 256 -29.84 -24.18 -10.64
C THR A 256 -28.34 -24.32 -10.44
N PHE A 257 -27.62 -24.72 -11.49
CA PHE A 257 -26.16 -24.79 -11.45
C PHE A 257 -25.54 -23.41 -11.17
N THR A 258 -26.07 -22.35 -11.80
CA THR A 258 -25.60 -20.98 -11.54
C THR A 258 -25.88 -20.54 -10.10
N MET A 259 -27.07 -20.83 -9.56
CA MET A 259 -27.39 -20.57 -8.15
C MET A 259 -26.39 -21.27 -7.21
N LEU A 260 -26.15 -22.57 -7.40
CA LEU A 260 -25.18 -23.33 -6.61
C LEU A 260 -23.75 -22.78 -6.77
N PHE A 261 -23.39 -22.37 -7.98
CA PHE A 261 -22.08 -21.78 -8.27
C PHE A 261 -21.89 -20.44 -7.57
N THR A 262 -22.91 -19.56 -7.56
CA THR A 262 -22.88 -18.29 -6.81
C THR A 262 -22.83 -18.48 -5.29
N LEU A 263 -23.42 -19.58 -4.78
CA LEU A 263 -23.32 -19.95 -3.37
C LEU A 263 -21.98 -20.62 -2.99
N ASN A 264 -21.05 -20.80 -3.93
CA ASN A 264 -19.74 -21.34 -3.64
C ASN A 264 -18.88 -20.33 -2.83
N PRO A 265 -18.49 -20.64 -1.58
CA PRO A 265 -17.80 -19.70 -0.71
C PRO A 265 -16.28 -19.61 -0.97
N VAL A 266 -15.73 -20.42 -1.88
CA VAL A 266 -14.29 -20.43 -2.20
C VAL A 266 -13.88 -19.24 -3.06
N PHE A 267 -14.79 -18.79 -3.91
CA PHE A 267 -14.64 -17.55 -4.68
C PHE A 267 -15.45 -16.44 -4.01
N LYS A 268 -15.17 -15.17 -4.34
CA LYS A 268 -15.89 -14.02 -3.78
C LYS A 268 -17.27 -13.82 -4.42
N PHE A 269 -18.03 -14.90 -4.52
CA PHE A 269 -19.43 -14.90 -4.89
C PHE A 269 -20.31 -14.73 -3.64
N ASP A 270 -21.62 -14.77 -3.80
CA ASP A 270 -22.59 -14.56 -2.73
C ASP A 270 -22.38 -15.49 -1.54
N GLY A 271 -22.05 -16.77 -1.78
CA GLY A 271 -21.77 -17.72 -0.71
C GLY A 271 -20.63 -17.30 0.21
N TYR A 272 -19.61 -16.63 -0.34
CA TYR A 272 -18.50 -16.09 0.45
C TYR A 272 -18.94 -14.91 1.31
N TRP A 273 -19.73 -13.99 0.74
CA TRP A 273 -20.23 -12.83 1.45
C TRP A 273 -21.23 -13.22 2.53
N LEU A 274 -22.15 -14.14 2.21
CA LEU A 274 -23.08 -14.74 3.15
C LEU A 274 -22.34 -15.37 4.34
N LEU A 275 -21.32 -16.19 4.08
CA LEU A 275 -20.51 -16.80 5.14
C LEU A 275 -19.76 -15.75 5.97
N SER A 276 -19.19 -14.73 5.32
CA SER A 276 -18.49 -13.61 5.95
C SER A 276 -19.43 -12.81 6.87
N ASP A 277 -20.64 -12.50 6.43
CA ASP A 277 -21.59 -11.66 7.17
C ASP A 277 -22.30 -12.42 8.28
N LEU A 278 -22.69 -13.68 8.04
CA LEU A 278 -23.24 -14.55 9.07
C LEU A 278 -22.21 -14.91 10.14
N SER A 279 -20.93 -15.00 9.81
CA SER A 279 -19.86 -15.19 10.82
C SER A 279 -19.39 -13.90 11.47
N GLY A 280 -19.63 -12.74 10.84
CA GLY A 280 -19.08 -11.45 11.24
C GLY A 280 -17.57 -11.33 11.01
N GLN A 281 -16.97 -12.30 10.32
CA GLN A 281 -15.55 -12.35 9.99
C GLN A 281 -15.31 -11.82 8.58
N HIS A 282 -14.56 -10.72 8.47
CA HIS A 282 -14.25 -10.10 7.19
C HIS A 282 -12.98 -10.69 6.58
N ASN A 283 -12.90 -10.70 5.25
CA ASN A 283 -11.69 -11.11 4.54
C ASN A 283 -11.22 -12.52 4.94
N LEU A 284 -12.13 -13.51 4.91
CA LEU A 284 -11.88 -14.91 5.28
C LEU A 284 -10.61 -15.47 4.62
N HIS A 285 -10.35 -15.17 3.33
CA HIS A 285 -9.13 -15.60 2.65
C HIS A 285 -7.84 -15.13 3.34
N ARG A 286 -7.83 -13.90 3.87
CA ARG A 286 -6.67 -13.37 4.61
C ARG A 286 -6.53 -14.06 5.96
N GLN A 287 -7.65 -14.31 6.65
CA GLN A 287 -7.66 -14.98 7.94
C GLN A 287 -7.22 -16.44 7.84
N VAL A 288 -7.68 -17.19 6.83
CA VAL A 288 -7.22 -18.57 6.56
C VAL A 288 -5.73 -18.59 6.26
N ARG A 289 -5.21 -17.67 5.44
CA ARG A 289 -3.77 -17.60 5.17
C ARG A 289 -2.95 -17.30 6.43
N ALA A 290 -3.41 -16.35 7.26
CA ALA A 290 -2.77 -16.04 8.53
C ALA A 290 -2.81 -17.23 9.50
N ALA A 291 -3.97 -17.87 9.63
CA ALA A 291 -4.14 -19.08 10.42
C ALA A 291 -3.23 -20.22 9.93
N GLY A 292 -3.17 -20.45 8.61
CA GLY A 292 -2.28 -21.44 8.01
C GLY A 292 -0.80 -21.16 8.31
N ALA A 293 -0.36 -19.90 8.23
CA ALA A 293 0.99 -19.52 8.63
C ALA A 293 1.24 -19.79 10.12
N ASP A 294 0.30 -19.44 11.00
CA ASP A 294 0.38 -19.69 12.45
C ASP A 294 0.38 -21.19 12.80
N LEU A 295 -0.35 -22.02 12.03
CA LEU A 295 -0.32 -23.49 12.17
C LEU A 295 1.05 -24.08 11.82
N LEU A 296 1.78 -23.47 10.88
CA LEU A 296 3.12 -23.89 10.45
C LEU A 296 4.25 -23.34 11.34
N MET A 297 4.00 -22.33 12.17
CA MET A 297 5.01 -21.73 13.07
C MET A 297 5.69 -22.69 14.05
N PRO A 298 5.01 -23.71 14.63
CA PRO A 298 5.66 -24.71 15.48
C PRO A 298 6.77 -25.51 14.77
N LEU A 299 6.65 -25.75 13.46
CA LEU A 299 7.69 -26.41 12.66
C LEU A 299 8.99 -25.59 12.59
N PHE A 300 8.94 -24.31 12.97
CA PHE A 300 10.06 -23.39 13.03
C PHE A 300 10.38 -22.95 14.48
N GLY A 301 9.98 -23.74 15.48
CA GLY A 301 10.35 -23.54 16.89
C GLY A 301 9.60 -22.42 17.61
N ARG A 302 8.37 -22.08 17.19
CA ARG A 302 7.55 -21.03 17.82
C ARG A 302 6.24 -21.50 18.42
N ALA A 303 5.89 -20.91 19.57
CA ALA A 303 4.56 -21.02 20.17
C ALA A 303 3.50 -20.34 19.28
N ARG A 304 2.33 -20.98 19.16
CA ARG A 304 1.17 -20.40 18.48
C ARG A 304 0.68 -19.15 19.22
N ARG A 305 0.24 -18.14 18.47
CA ARG A 305 -0.42 -16.94 19.03
C ARG A 305 -1.82 -17.26 19.59
N ALA A 306 -2.61 -18.03 18.85
CA ALA A 306 -3.93 -18.54 19.25
C ALA A 306 -4.37 -19.69 18.32
N PRO A 307 -5.20 -20.64 18.77
CA PRO A 307 -5.81 -21.62 17.87
C PRO A 307 -6.80 -20.94 16.92
N PRO A 308 -6.78 -21.25 15.61
CA PRO A 308 -7.78 -20.72 14.69
C PRO A 308 -9.17 -21.26 15.03
N SER A 309 -10.20 -20.43 14.85
CA SER A 309 -11.59 -20.85 15.06
C SER A 309 -11.97 -22.04 14.16
N LEU A 310 -12.88 -22.89 14.65
CA LEU A 310 -13.38 -24.05 13.90
C LEU A 310 -13.91 -23.64 12.51
N LEU A 311 -14.59 -22.50 12.41
CA LEU A 311 -15.04 -21.93 11.14
C LEU A 311 -13.89 -21.71 10.15
N LEU A 312 -12.79 -21.11 10.58
CA LEU A 312 -11.64 -20.85 9.71
C LEU A 312 -10.93 -22.14 9.28
N LEU A 313 -10.87 -23.15 10.16
CA LEU A 313 -10.32 -24.45 9.85
C LEU A 313 -11.19 -25.20 8.83
N THR A 314 -12.49 -25.28 9.08
CA THR A 314 -13.46 -25.93 8.17
C THR A 314 -13.51 -25.23 6.82
N TYR A 315 -13.63 -23.90 6.81
CA TYR A 315 -13.58 -23.11 5.57
C TYR A 315 -12.26 -23.27 4.82
N GLY A 316 -11.12 -23.22 5.53
CA GLY A 316 -9.80 -23.36 4.93
C GLY A 316 -9.56 -24.75 4.32
N THR A 317 -9.96 -25.80 5.02
CA THR A 317 -9.85 -27.20 4.54
C THR A 317 -10.74 -27.45 3.34
N LEU A 318 -12.02 -27.09 3.41
CA LEU A 318 -12.96 -27.21 2.30
C LEU A 318 -12.52 -26.39 1.09
N SER A 319 -12.07 -25.16 1.28
CA SER A 319 -11.57 -24.32 0.19
C SER A 319 -10.32 -24.91 -0.47
N THR A 320 -9.42 -25.49 0.33
CA THR A 320 -8.21 -26.15 -0.21
C THR A 320 -8.58 -27.41 -0.99
N ALA A 321 -9.48 -28.24 -0.46
CA ALA A 321 -9.97 -29.44 -1.14
C ALA A 321 -10.66 -29.08 -2.47
N TYR A 322 -11.52 -28.05 -2.47
CA TYR A 322 -12.18 -27.56 -3.68
C TYR A 322 -11.16 -27.04 -4.71
N LEU A 323 -10.17 -26.24 -4.30
CA LEU A 323 -9.15 -25.74 -5.22
C LEU A 323 -8.28 -26.87 -5.79
N ALA A 324 -7.96 -27.90 -5.00
CA ALA A 324 -7.26 -29.08 -5.48
C ALA A 324 -8.09 -29.87 -6.49
N TYR A 325 -9.39 -30.07 -6.20
CA TYR A 325 -10.32 -30.67 -7.14
C TYR A 325 -10.40 -29.86 -8.45
N PHE A 326 -10.60 -28.55 -8.37
CA PHE A 326 -10.67 -27.67 -9.53
C PHE A 326 -9.37 -27.68 -10.35
N ALA A 327 -8.21 -27.67 -9.69
CA ALA A 327 -6.92 -27.81 -10.36
C ALA A 327 -6.79 -29.16 -11.09
N SER A 328 -7.22 -30.26 -10.46
CA SER A 328 -7.22 -31.59 -11.08
C SER A 328 -8.18 -31.67 -12.29
N PHE A 329 -9.32 -30.99 -12.21
CA PHE A 329 -10.27 -30.84 -13.31
C PHE A 329 -9.62 -30.09 -14.47
N LEU A 330 -9.05 -28.90 -14.22
CA LEU A 330 -8.36 -28.13 -15.27
C LEU A 330 -7.22 -28.93 -15.91
N TRP A 331 -6.44 -29.67 -15.13
CA TRP A 331 -5.36 -30.50 -15.65
C TRP A 331 -5.87 -31.58 -16.62
N ARG A 332 -6.96 -32.27 -16.25
CA ARG A 332 -7.62 -33.26 -17.11
C ARG A 332 -8.16 -32.62 -18.39
N GLU A 333 -8.81 -31.47 -18.28
CA GLU A 333 -9.36 -30.74 -19.43
C GLU A 333 -8.26 -30.26 -20.39
N VAL A 334 -7.14 -29.75 -19.86
CA VAL A 334 -5.97 -29.39 -20.68
C VAL A 334 -5.43 -30.61 -21.41
N GLY A 335 -5.33 -31.77 -20.74
CA GLY A 335 -4.93 -33.02 -21.37
C GLY A 335 -5.88 -33.47 -22.48
N HIS A 336 -7.19 -33.40 -22.23
CA HIS A 336 -8.22 -33.74 -23.22
C HIS A 336 -8.19 -32.80 -24.43
N MET A 337 -8.04 -31.50 -24.20
CA MET A 337 -7.90 -30.50 -25.25
C MET A 337 -6.64 -30.69 -26.07
N ALA A 338 -5.49 -31.00 -25.44
CA ALA A 338 -4.24 -31.24 -26.16
C ALA A 338 -4.37 -32.39 -27.18
N GLN A 339 -5.21 -33.37 -26.89
CA GLN A 339 -5.47 -34.51 -27.78
C GLN A 339 -6.52 -34.21 -28.86
N THR A 340 -7.56 -33.44 -28.54
CA THR A 340 -8.73 -33.24 -29.42
C THR A 340 -8.64 -32.00 -30.30
N LEU A 341 -8.01 -30.92 -29.82
CA LEU A 341 -7.97 -29.63 -30.47
C LEU A 341 -7.25 -29.64 -31.84
N PRO A 342 -6.10 -30.33 -32.04
CA PRO A 342 -5.43 -30.34 -33.34
C PRO A 342 -6.31 -30.90 -34.47
N GLY A 343 -7.03 -32.00 -34.20
CA GLY A 343 -7.94 -32.62 -35.17
C GLY A 343 -9.20 -31.79 -35.42
N ALA A 344 -9.75 -31.17 -34.37
CA ALA A 344 -10.89 -30.27 -34.51
C ALA A 344 -10.54 -29.03 -35.35
N LEU A 345 -9.38 -28.41 -35.10
CA LEU A 345 -8.89 -27.25 -35.84
C LEU A 345 -8.59 -27.59 -37.29
N SER A 346 -7.89 -28.70 -37.57
CA SER A 346 -7.58 -29.10 -38.94
C SER A 346 -8.85 -29.35 -39.77
N GLY A 347 -9.83 -30.07 -39.22
CA GLY A 347 -11.09 -30.35 -39.90
C GLY A 347 -11.96 -29.10 -40.11
N SER A 348 -11.90 -28.13 -39.20
CA SER A 348 -12.62 -26.85 -39.37
C SER A 348 -11.89 -25.90 -40.33
N LEU A 349 -10.56 -25.90 -40.35
CA LEU A 349 -9.76 -25.15 -41.31
C LEU A 349 -9.96 -25.66 -42.74
N GLN A 350 -9.99 -26.98 -42.92
CA GLN A 350 -10.30 -27.61 -44.21
C GLN A 350 -11.71 -27.23 -44.71
N ARG A 351 -12.72 -27.21 -43.82
CA ARG A 351 -14.07 -26.75 -44.17
C ARG A 351 -14.11 -25.27 -44.56
N LEU A 352 -13.37 -24.42 -43.86
CA LEU A 352 -13.24 -23.00 -44.20
C LEU A 352 -12.56 -22.79 -45.55
N GLN A 353 -11.50 -23.56 -45.84
CA GLN A 353 -10.82 -23.55 -47.14
C GLN A 353 -11.73 -24.06 -48.26
N ALA A 354 -12.51 -25.11 -48.01
CA ALA A 354 -13.43 -25.71 -48.98
C ALA A 354 -14.68 -24.85 -49.26
N ALA A 355 -15.14 -24.06 -48.28
CA ALA A 355 -16.31 -23.19 -48.44
C ALA A 355 -16.09 -22.07 -49.49
N GLY A 356 -14.83 -21.72 -49.79
CA GLY A 356 -14.50 -20.72 -50.83
C GLY A 356 -15.12 -19.34 -50.61
N THR A 357 -14.84 -18.39 -51.50
CA THR A 357 -15.41 -17.01 -51.46
C THR A 357 -16.85 -16.92 -51.99
N THR A 358 -17.43 -18.02 -52.47
CA THR A 358 -18.67 -18.01 -53.26
C THR A 358 -19.96 -18.09 -52.42
N HIS A 359 -19.91 -18.61 -51.19
CA HIS A 359 -21.06 -18.64 -50.27
C HIS A 359 -20.71 -18.02 -48.90
N LEU A 360 -20.91 -16.71 -48.78
CA LEU A 360 -20.64 -15.92 -47.56
C LEU A 360 -21.27 -16.51 -46.29
N ILE A 361 -22.43 -17.15 -46.41
CA ILE A 361 -23.16 -17.77 -45.30
C ILE A 361 -22.40 -19.00 -44.77
N ASP A 362 -21.89 -19.86 -45.66
CA ASP A 362 -21.19 -21.10 -45.28
C ASP A 362 -19.79 -20.81 -44.72
N ALA A 363 -19.12 -19.80 -45.27
CA ALA A 363 -17.89 -19.26 -44.70
C ALA A 363 -18.15 -18.69 -43.28
N GLY A 364 -19.27 -17.98 -43.10
CA GLY A 364 -19.72 -17.47 -41.80
C GLY A 364 -19.98 -18.57 -40.77
N TRP A 365 -20.70 -19.63 -41.14
CA TRP A 365 -20.94 -20.79 -40.26
C TRP A 365 -19.66 -21.54 -39.91
N SER A 366 -18.76 -21.71 -40.86
CA SER A 366 -17.46 -22.35 -40.64
C SER A 366 -16.60 -21.54 -39.68
N LEU A 367 -16.54 -20.21 -39.84
CA LEU A 367 -15.86 -19.30 -38.92
C LEU A 367 -16.49 -19.32 -37.53
N TRP A 368 -17.82 -19.31 -37.42
CA TRP A 368 -18.53 -19.44 -36.14
C TRP A 368 -18.20 -20.74 -35.42
N SER A 369 -18.14 -21.87 -36.15
CA SER A 369 -17.76 -23.16 -35.58
C SER A 369 -16.32 -23.19 -35.07
N LEU A 370 -15.39 -22.54 -35.79
CA LEU A 370 -14.00 -22.36 -35.36
C LEU A 370 -13.91 -21.54 -34.08
N LEU A 371 -14.63 -20.41 -34.01
CA LEU A 371 -14.68 -19.57 -32.82
C LEU A 371 -15.27 -20.34 -31.62
N GLY A 372 -16.33 -21.13 -31.83
CA GLY A 372 -16.91 -21.99 -30.80
C GLY A 372 -15.93 -23.05 -30.27
N GLN A 373 -15.13 -23.66 -31.15
CA GLN A 373 -14.10 -24.62 -30.77
C GLN A 373 -12.93 -23.98 -29.99
N LEU A 374 -12.65 -22.70 -30.22
CA LEU A 374 -11.62 -21.94 -29.51
C LEU A 374 -12.11 -21.32 -28.18
N LEU A 375 -13.43 -21.21 -27.97
CA LEU A 375 -14.01 -20.62 -26.77
C LEU A 375 -13.67 -21.43 -25.50
N TRP A 376 -13.89 -22.75 -25.51
CA TRP A 376 -13.58 -23.57 -24.34
C TRP A 376 -12.07 -23.58 -24.01
N PRO A 377 -11.17 -23.74 -25.00
CA PRO A 377 -9.74 -23.58 -24.76
C PRO A 377 -9.31 -22.26 -24.15
N THR A 378 -9.87 -21.15 -24.63
CA THR A 378 -9.55 -19.81 -24.10
C THR A 378 -10.05 -19.63 -22.67
N VAL A 379 -11.22 -20.20 -22.33
CA VAL A 379 -11.76 -20.25 -20.97
C VAL A 379 -10.85 -21.06 -20.04
N ILE A 380 -10.45 -22.28 -20.45
CA ILE A 380 -9.55 -23.14 -19.66
C ILE A 380 -8.18 -22.49 -19.46
N ALA A 381 -7.58 -21.94 -20.53
CA ALA A 381 -6.31 -21.23 -20.44
C ALA A 381 -6.38 -20.02 -19.48
N SER A 382 -7.47 -19.26 -19.52
CA SER A 382 -7.71 -18.14 -18.60
C SER A 382 -7.88 -18.60 -17.15
N ALA A 383 -8.60 -19.70 -16.92
CA ALA A 383 -8.75 -20.30 -15.60
C ALA A 383 -7.41 -20.79 -15.02
N CYS A 384 -6.58 -21.45 -15.84
CA CYS A 384 -5.23 -21.86 -15.48
C CYS A 384 -4.34 -20.65 -15.13
N ALA A 385 -4.34 -19.59 -15.96
CA ALA A 385 -3.60 -18.37 -15.69
C ALA A 385 -4.02 -17.73 -14.36
N MET A 386 -5.32 -17.63 -14.08
CA MET A 386 -5.84 -17.13 -12.80
C MET A 386 -5.37 -17.98 -11.60
N LEU A 387 -5.39 -19.30 -11.73
CA LEU A 387 -4.95 -20.21 -10.67
C LEU A 387 -3.44 -20.06 -10.39
N VAL A 388 -2.61 -19.98 -11.43
CA VAL A 388 -1.17 -19.73 -11.32
C VAL A 388 -0.90 -18.39 -10.65
N LEU A 389 -1.57 -17.31 -11.07
CA LEU A 389 -1.41 -15.99 -10.46
C LEU A 389 -1.80 -16.00 -8.97
N LYS A 390 -2.89 -16.69 -8.61
CA LYS A 390 -3.30 -16.86 -7.20
C LYS A 390 -2.26 -17.65 -6.41
N LEU A 391 -1.72 -18.73 -6.97
CA LEU A 391 -0.69 -19.55 -6.32
C LEU A 391 0.60 -18.74 -6.12
N CYS A 392 1.09 -18.05 -7.15
CA CYS A 392 2.26 -17.18 -7.06
C CYS A 392 2.10 -16.12 -5.96
N LYS A 393 0.93 -15.48 -5.88
CA LYS A 393 0.63 -14.51 -4.82
C LYS A 393 0.62 -15.16 -3.44
N ALA A 394 -0.03 -16.32 -3.28
CA ALA A 394 -0.08 -17.04 -2.02
C ALA A 394 1.32 -17.47 -1.55
N VAL A 395 2.15 -18.00 -2.46
CA VAL A 395 3.55 -18.37 -2.19
C VAL A 395 4.37 -17.15 -1.82
N GLY A 396 4.23 -16.03 -2.53
CA GLY A 396 4.92 -14.78 -2.22
C GLY A 396 4.58 -14.26 -0.82
N GLU A 397 3.31 -14.24 -0.46
CA GLU A 397 2.86 -13.85 0.88
C GLU A 397 3.29 -14.84 1.97
N LEU A 398 3.26 -16.15 1.70
CA LEU A 398 3.76 -17.16 2.64
C LEU A 398 5.27 -17.03 2.83
N ARG A 399 6.04 -16.79 1.77
CA ARG A 399 7.48 -16.49 1.85
C ARG A 399 7.72 -15.25 2.70
N LEU A 400 6.95 -14.17 2.51
CA LEU A 400 7.03 -12.97 3.34
C LEU A 400 6.63 -13.25 4.80
N ALA A 401 5.63 -14.09 5.05
CA ALA A 401 5.21 -14.50 6.39
C ALA A 401 6.30 -15.34 7.07
N ILE A 402 6.89 -16.32 6.38
CA ILE A 402 7.99 -17.15 6.89
C ILE A 402 9.25 -16.29 7.09
N HIS A 403 9.57 -15.39 6.16
CA HIS A 403 10.73 -14.51 6.27
C HIS A 403 10.57 -13.52 7.42
N SER A 404 9.41 -12.88 7.55
CA SER A 404 9.09 -12.01 8.69
C SER A 404 9.04 -12.79 10.00
N ALA A 405 8.59 -14.05 9.99
CA ALA A 405 8.69 -14.93 11.14
C ALA A 405 10.15 -15.22 11.49
N ARG A 406 11.00 -15.64 10.56
CA ARG A 406 12.44 -15.88 10.82
C ARG A 406 13.17 -14.64 11.32
N LEU A 407 12.77 -13.45 10.89
CA LEU A 407 13.34 -12.17 11.35
C LEU A 407 12.83 -11.72 12.72
N ALA A 408 11.62 -12.12 13.12
CA ALA A 408 11.01 -11.76 14.41
C ALA A 408 11.61 -12.50 15.63
N SER A 409 12.64 -13.34 15.46
CA SER A 409 13.29 -14.11 16.54
C SER A 409 14.32 -13.30 17.32
N ARG A 410 14.55 -12.04 16.95
CA ARG A 410 15.34 -11.09 17.73
C ARG A 410 14.41 -10.16 18.54
N PRO A 411 14.79 -9.60 19.70
CA PRO A 411 13.89 -8.82 20.55
C PRO A 411 13.76 -7.34 20.14
N GLY A 412 12.56 -6.90 19.75
CA GLY A 412 12.23 -5.50 19.40
C GLY A 412 10.92 -5.37 18.59
N SER A 413 10.13 -4.35 18.87
CA SER A 413 8.82 -3.98 18.30
C SER A 413 8.72 -4.17 16.77
N TYR A 414 7.81 -5.04 16.33
CA TYR A 414 7.61 -5.48 14.94
C TYR A 414 7.38 -4.34 13.93
N THR A 415 6.62 -3.30 14.33
CA THR A 415 6.27 -2.16 13.47
C THR A 415 7.44 -1.22 13.26
N GLU A 416 8.18 -0.90 14.32
CA GLU A 416 9.40 -0.08 14.21
C GLU A 416 10.49 -0.80 13.43
N ARG A 417 10.57 -2.13 13.53
CA ARG A 417 11.56 -2.92 12.78
C ARG A 417 11.26 -3.08 11.30
N GLN A 418 10.01 -3.27 10.89
CA GLN A 418 9.68 -3.25 9.46
C GLN A 418 9.90 -1.86 8.86
N GLN A 419 9.64 -0.81 9.64
CA GLN A 419 9.88 0.55 9.23
C GLN A 419 11.38 0.86 9.17
N ARG A 420 12.18 0.42 10.15
CA ARG A 420 13.65 0.44 10.13
C ARG A 420 14.19 -0.34 8.94
N GLN A 421 13.80 -1.60 8.73
CA GLN A 421 14.25 -2.41 7.60
C GLN A 421 13.96 -1.79 6.23
N ARG A 422 12.81 -1.10 6.07
CA ARG A 422 12.50 -0.38 4.83
C ARG A 422 13.32 0.89 4.66
N VAL A 423 13.51 1.64 5.75
CA VAL A 423 14.36 2.84 5.77
C VAL A 423 15.82 2.47 5.52
N ASP A 424 16.31 1.40 6.15
CA ASP A 424 17.63 0.81 5.98
C ASP A 424 17.82 0.34 4.54
N ALA A 425 16.88 -0.43 3.98
CA ALA A 425 16.97 -0.90 2.59
C ALA A 425 17.01 0.25 1.57
N ASN A 426 16.22 1.32 1.78
CA ASN A 426 16.25 2.49 0.91
C ASN A 426 17.57 3.26 1.06
N THR A 427 18.06 3.42 2.29
CA THR A 427 19.33 4.10 2.58
C THR A 427 20.51 3.34 1.98
N THR A 428 20.57 2.02 2.14
CA THR A 428 21.56 1.14 1.50
C THR A 428 21.50 1.27 -0.02
N ARG A 429 20.31 1.24 -0.63
CA ARG A 429 20.17 1.40 -2.09
C ARG A 429 20.73 2.73 -2.58
N LEU A 430 20.47 3.82 -1.86
CA LEU A 430 21.00 5.14 -2.21
C LEU A 430 22.50 5.25 -1.95
N ALA A 431 23.02 4.63 -0.90
CA ALA A 431 24.45 4.55 -0.63
C ALA A 431 25.20 3.81 -1.74
N VAL A 432 24.66 2.67 -2.21
CA VAL A 432 25.20 1.93 -3.36
C VAL A 432 25.26 2.80 -4.60
N LYS A 433 24.16 3.48 -4.95
CA LYS A 433 24.15 4.42 -6.08
C LYS A 433 25.14 5.55 -5.91
N GLY A 434 25.27 6.09 -4.69
CA GLY A 434 26.26 7.11 -4.35
C GLY A 434 27.68 6.64 -4.64
N MET A 435 28.07 5.48 -4.14
CA MET A 435 29.40 4.92 -4.36
C MET A 435 29.66 4.56 -5.84
N GLN A 436 28.68 3.99 -6.55
CA GLN A 436 28.82 3.72 -7.99
C GLN A 436 29.04 5.01 -8.79
N GLN A 437 28.33 6.08 -8.47
CA GLN A 437 28.39 7.32 -9.25
C GLN A 437 29.60 8.18 -8.87
N ILE A 438 29.90 8.28 -7.58
CA ILE A 438 30.91 9.17 -7.03
C ILE A 438 32.28 8.49 -6.97
N LEU A 439 32.37 7.24 -6.49
CA LEU A 439 33.63 6.50 -6.40
C LEU A 439 33.92 5.60 -7.60
N LYS A 440 32.96 5.46 -8.53
CA LYS A 440 33.07 4.56 -9.70
C LYS A 440 33.26 3.09 -9.34
N LEU A 441 32.75 2.66 -8.18
CA LEU A 441 32.78 1.27 -7.76
C LEU A 441 31.81 0.40 -8.58
N SER A 442 32.11 -0.89 -8.67
CA SER A 442 31.16 -1.88 -9.21
C SER A 442 29.91 -1.99 -8.32
N GLN A 443 28.82 -2.56 -8.84
CA GLN A 443 27.61 -2.77 -8.04
C GLN A 443 27.85 -3.67 -6.84
N ASP A 444 28.64 -4.72 -7.02
CA ASP A 444 28.90 -5.72 -5.98
C ASP A 444 29.81 -5.16 -4.89
N ASP A 445 30.85 -4.40 -5.26
CA ASP A 445 31.73 -3.72 -4.30
C ASP A 445 30.98 -2.66 -3.51
N ALA A 446 30.19 -1.81 -4.19
CA ALA A 446 29.40 -0.78 -3.53
C ALA A 446 28.35 -1.39 -2.57
N LEU A 447 27.73 -2.51 -2.94
CA LEU A 447 26.81 -3.23 -2.07
C LEU A 447 27.52 -3.86 -0.87
N SER A 448 28.70 -4.44 -1.08
CA SER A 448 29.55 -4.98 -0.02
C SER A 448 29.90 -3.90 1.01
N HIS A 449 30.40 -2.75 0.56
CA HIS A 449 30.72 -1.61 1.43
C HIS A 449 29.50 -1.05 2.16
N ALA A 450 28.36 -0.89 1.49
CA ALA A 450 27.14 -0.39 2.11
C ALA A 450 26.63 -1.34 3.22
N ASN A 451 26.71 -2.65 2.98
CA ASN A 451 26.34 -3.66 3.97
C ASN A 451 27.33 -3.70 5.13
N ALA A 452 28.63 -3.55 4.87
CA ALA A 452 29.66 -3.47 5.90
C ALA A 452 29.43 -2.26 6.83
N ALA A 453 29.14 -1.09 6.27
CA ALA A 453 28.88 0.12 7.04
C ALA A 453 27.61 0.00 7.89
N ALA A 454 26.54 -0.56 7.33
CA ALA A 454 25.30 -0.83 8.06
C ALA A 454 25.51 -1.86 9.19
N ALA A 455 26.29 -2.92 8.94
CA ALA A 455 26.62 -3.93 9.93
C ALA A 455 27.46 -3.34 11.07
N ALA A 456 28.47 -2.52 10.76
CA ALA A 456 29.30 -1.85 11.75
C ALA A 456 28.50 -0.84 12.59
N TYR A 457 27.57 -0.10 11.98
CA TYR A 457 26.64 0.77 12.71
C TYR A 457 25.73 -0.02 13.66
N GLN A 458 25.20 -1.15 13.20
CA GLN A 458 24.35 -2.01 14.03
C GLN A 458 25.15 -2.59 15.21
N GLN A 459 26.38 -3.06 14.97
CA GLN A 459 27.28 -3.51 16.03
C GLN A 459 27.52 -2.41 17.07
N LEU A 460 27.76 -1.17 16.62
CA LEU A 460 27.93 -0.02 17.51
C LEU A 460 26.67 0.23 18.36
N CYS A 461 25.46 0.11 17.77
CA CYS A 461 24.20 0.26 18.51
C CYS A 461 23.92 -0.90 19.47
N ASP A 462 24.30 -2.12 19.11
CA ASP A 462 24.08 -3.33 19.92
C ASP A 462 25.01 -3.37 21.14
N GLN A 463 26.17 -2.71 21.09
CA GLN A 463 27.10 -2.48 22.22
C GLN A 463 26.54 -1.49 23.27
N ARG A 464 25.25 -1.58 23.62
CA ARG A 464 24.65 -0.81 24.71
C ARG A 464 25.38 -1.16 26.02
N PRO A 465 25.88 -0.17 26.77
CA PRO A 465 26.60 -0.45 28.01
C PRO A 465 25.60 -0.93 29.07
N ALA A 466 25.65 -2.23 29.41
CA ALA A 466 24.90 -2.79 30.53
C ALA A 466 25.61 -2.59 31.89
N SER A 467 26.89 -2.23 31.86
CA SER A 467 27.74 -2.01 33.03
C SER A 467 28.97 -1.21 32.58
N GLY A 468 29.18 -0.04 33.19
CA GLY A 468 30.04 1.02 32.68
C GLY A 468 31.50 0.65 32.44
N THR A 469 31.94 0.87 31.21
CA THR A 469 33.17 1.60 30.83
C THR A 469 33.10 1.79 29.33
N VAL A 470 32.61 2.94 28.87
CA VAL A 470 32.91 3.37 27.49
C VAL A 470 34.40 3.68 27.47
N ALA A 471 35.15 3.11 26.52
CA ALA A 471 36.58 3.41 26.40
C ALA A 471 36.75 4.93 26.30
N ALA A 472 37.57 5.52 27.18
CA ALA A 472 37.76 6.97 27.21
C ALA A 472 38.21 7.47 25.84
N ALA A 473 37.80 8.70 25.48
CA ALA A 473 38.29 9.33 24.27
C ALA A 473 39.83 9.42 24.33
N PRO A 474 40.55 9.36 23.19
CA PRO A 474 42.00 9.38 23.20
C PRO A 474 42.53 10.61 23.97
N ALA A 475 43.39 10.39 24.97
CA ALA A 475 43.96 11.46 25.80
C ALA A 475 44.59 12.65 25.02
N PRO A 476 45.32 12.46 23.89
CA PRO A 476 45.77 13.60 23.09
C PRO A 476 44.60 14.39 22.49
N LEU A 477 43.56 13.71 22.01
CA LEU A 477 42.37 14.33 21.42
C LEU A 477 41.59 15.15 22.46
N LEU A 478 41.41 14.61 23.67
CA LEU A 478 40.78 15.34 24.77
C LEU A 478 41.57 16.59 25.16
N ARG A 479 42.91 16.49 25.25
CA ARG A 479 43.77 17.64 25.56
C ARG A 479 43.68 18.75 24.51
N ASP A 480 43.63 18.41 23.22
CA ASP A 480 43.50 19.39 22.14
C ASP A 480 42.14 20.11 22.17
N LEU A 481 41.06 19.37 22.47
CA LEU A 481 39.72 19.96 22.63
C LEU A 481 39.62 20.80 23.91
N GLU A 482 40.14 20.32 25.03
CA GLU A 482 40.18 21.05 26.31
C GLU A 482 40.96 22.34 26.17
N HIS A 483 42.12 22.31 25.50
CA HIS A 483 42.92 23.51 25.23
C HIS A 483 42.12 24.55 24.43
N GLY A 484 41.44 24.15 23.35
CA GLY A 484 40.60 25.06 22.56
C GLY A 484 39.42 25.64 23.35
N LEU A 485 38.80 24.82 24.21
CA LEU A 485 37.64 25.20 25.02
C LEU A 485 37.97 26.17 26.17
N THR A 486 39.24 26.28 26.58
CA THR A 486 39.67 27.28 27.58
C THR A 486 39.57 28.71 27.05
N GLN A 487 39.65 28.90 25.73
CA GLN A 487 39.69 30.21 25.10
C GLN A 487 38.29 30.63 24.58
N HIS A 488 37.60 29.75 23.87
CA HIS A 488 36.30 30.01 23.23
C HIS A 488 35.44 28.75 23.10
N ALA A 489 34.17 28.88 22.71
CA ALA A 489 33.37 27.72 22.28
C ALA A 489 33.91 27.21 20.92
N CYS A 490 33.90 25.88 20.74
CA CYS A 490 34.43 25.22 19.54
C CYS A 490 33.34 24.48 18.77
N LEU A 491 33.55 24.30 17.46
CA LEU A 491 32.73 23.45 16.59
C LEU A 491 33.50 22.19 16.24
N LEU A 492 32.91 21.02 16.50
CA LEU A 492 33.40 19.73 16.05
C LEU A 492 32.47 19.22 14.94
N ALA A 493 32.88 19.40 13.69
CA ALA A 493 32.17 18.93 12.52
C ALA A 493 32.65 17.51 12.17
N LEU A 494 31.84 16.52 12.48
CA LEU A 494 32.21 15.11 12.35
C LEU A 494 31.73 14.51 11.02
N PRO A 495 32.57 13.70 10.34
CA PRO A 495 32.09 12.89 9.22
C PRO A 495 31.03 11.89 9.69
N PHE A 496 30.02 11.65 8.86
CA PHE A 496 28.97 10.68 9.20
C PHE A 496 29.45 9.24 8.94
N ASN A 497 30.34 8.75 9.80
CA ASN A 497 30.98 7.44 9.73
C ASN A 497 31.08 6.77 11.12
N ILE A 498 31.42 5.46 11.15
CA ILE A 498 31.47 4.69 12.40
C ILE A 498 32.48 5.24 13.41
N PRO A 499 33.74 5.58 13.05
CA PRO A 499 34.70 6.14 14.00
C PRO A 499 34.23 7.44 14.66
N ALA A 500 33.58 8.34 13.92
CA ALA A 500 33.04 9.57 14.45
C ALA A 500 31.88 9.35 15.42
N LEU A 501 30.98 8.41 15.12
CA LEU A 501 29.89 8.04 16.03
C LEU A 501 30.42 7.36 17.31
N GLN A 502 31.49 6.58 17.18
CA GLN A 502 32.19 6.04 18.34
C GLN A 502 32.82 7.15 19.18
N LEU A 503 33.53 8.10 18.56
CA LEU A 503 34.10 9.25 19.25
C LEU A 503 33.01 10.07 19.98
N LEU A 504 31.86 10.30 19.34
CA LEU A 504 30.73 10.98 19.97
C LEU A 504 30.27 10.28 21.25
N ARG A 505 30.21 8.94 21.25
CA ARG A 505 29.90 8.15 22.47
C ARG A 505 30.97 8.31 23.55
N GLN A 506 32.25 8.37 23.16
CA GLN A 506 33.35 8.55 24.10
C GLN A 506 33.38 9.96 24.70
N LEU A 507 33.12 10.99 23.90
CA LEU A 507 32.99 12.37 24.34
C LEU A 507 31.77 12.53 25.25
N ALA A 508 30.65 11.87 24.97
CA ALA A 508 29.47 11.94 25.84
C ALA A 508 29.69 11.33 27.22
N ALA A 509 30.75 10.53 27.39
CA ALA A 509 31.17 9.99 28.67
C ALA A 509 32.21 10.87 29.40
N SER A 510 32.68 11.98 28.80
CA SER A 510 33.61 12.92 29.44
C SER A 510 32.88 14.04 30.18
N GLU A 511 33.62 14.86 30.92
CA GLU A 511 33.07 16.03 31.64
C GLU A 511 32.75 17.23 30.73
N LEU A 512 32.90 17.10 29.42
CA LEU A 512 32.67 18.18 28.46
C LEU A 512 31.17 18.45 28.29
N ARG A 513 30.79 19.74 28.23
CA ARG A 513 29.42 20.13 27.89
C ARG A 513 29.19 20.01 26.38
N LEU A 514 28.55 18.92 25.96
CA LEU A 514 28.25 18.65 24.55
C LEU A 514 26.88 19.17 24.13
N THR A 515 26.84 19.81 22.96
CA THR A 515 25.58 20.20 22.30
C THR A 515 25.61 19.78 20.83
N VAL A 516 24.73 18.87 20.44
CA VAL A 516 24.65 18.36 19.07
C VAL A 516 23.67 19.19 18.25
N ILE A 517 24.10 19.67 17.10
CA ILE A 517 23.30 20.43 16.15
C ILE A 517 22.66 19.43 15.19
N GLY A 518 21.34 19.28 15.28
CA GLY A 518 20.63 18.15 14.66
C GLY A 518 19.32 18.52 13.97
N ASN A 519 18.95 17.67 13.00
CA ASN A 519 17.60 17.55 12.44
C ASN A 519 16.91 16.34 13.11
N PRO A 520 15.56 16.24 13.15
CA PRO A 520 14.83 15.05 13.61
C PRO A 520 15.37 13.67 13.20
N MET A 521 16.10 13.57 12.08
CA MET A 521 16.79 12.33 11.69
C MET A 521 17.91 11.92 12.66
N LEU A 522 18.65 12.88 13.20
CA LEU A 522 19.76 12.65 14.11
C LEU A 522 19.25 12.16 15.49
N ASP A 523 18.04 12.52 15.89
CA ASP A 523 17.40 12.04 17.13
C ASP A 523 17.31 10.51 17.14
N GLN A 524 17.04 9.89 15.99
CA GLN A 524 17.00 8.43 15.85
C GLN A 524 18.39 7.80 16.02
N VAL A 525 19.43 8.45 15.46
CA VAL A 525 20.82 8.00 15.61
C VAL A 525 21.25 8.12 17.07
N MET A 526 20.96 9.25 17.71
CA MET A 526 21.25 9.49 19.13
C MET A 526 20.53 8.49 20.03
N ALA A 527 19.26 8.18 19.75
CA ALA A 527 18.52 7.14 20.45
C ALA A 527 19.11 5.73 20.23
N GLY A 528 19.61 5.44 19.03
CA GLY A 528 20.31 4.19 18.72
C GLY A 528 21.59 4.03 19.52
N LEU A 529 22.37 5.10 19.67
CA LEU A 529 23.62 5.13 20.42
C LEU A 529 23.44 5.26 21.96
N GLY A 530 22.21 5.44 22.43
CA GLY A 530 21.91 5.64 23.86
C GLY A 530 22.27 7.04 24.40
N LEU A 531 22.41 8.03 23.52
CA LEU A 531 22.86 9.39 23.83
C LEU A 531 21.70 10.38 24.00
N GLN A 532 20.55 9.91 24.48
CA GLN A 532 19.34 10.74 24.66
C GLN A 532 19.52 11.84 25.75
N HIS A 533 20.56 11.72 26.57
CA HIS A 533 20.92 12.68 27.61
C HIS A 533 21.74 13.87 27.08
N VAL A 534 22.29 13.78 25.86
CA VAL A 534 23.09 14.85 25.25
C VAL A 534 22.16 15.93 24.70
N SER A 535 22.46 17.21 25.00
CA SER A 535 21.69 18.35 24.52
C SER A 535 21.65 18.41 22.99
N THR A 536 20.48 18.61 22.40
CA THR A 536 20.32 18.81 20.95
C THR A 536 19.71 20.17 20.64
N LEU A 537 20.22 20.82 19.60
CA LEU A 537 19.69 22.07 19.06
C LEU A 537 19.31 21.91 17.61
N THR A 538 18.16 22.44 17.23
CA THR A 538 17.85 22.64 15.81
C THR A 538 18.78 23.68 15.22
N THR A 539 19.01 23.61 13.90
CA THR A 539 19.83 24.58 13.15
C THR A 539 19.48 26.04 13.48
N GLY A 540 18.18 26.38 13.53
CA GLY A 540 17.72 27.72 13.85
C GLY A 540 17.88 28.12 15.33
N GLN A 541 17.93 27.15 16.25
CA GLN A 541 18.26 27.43 17.65
C GLN A 541 19.75 27.68 17.82
N ALA A 542 20.62 26.87 17.21
CA ALA A 542 22.07 27.06 17.25
C ALA A 542 22.47 28.45 16.71
N VAL A 543 21.91 28.87 15.57
CA VAL A 543 22.16 30.22 15.02
C VAL A 543 21.68 31.32 15.95
N ARG A 544 20.53 31.17 16.61
CA ARG A 544 20.00 32.16 17.56
C ARG A 544 20.82 32.23 18.84
N GLU A 545 21.31 31.10 19.30
CA GLU A 545 22.14 31.00 20.50
C GLU A 545 23.51 31.66 20.29
N LEU A 546 24.17 31.39 19.17
CA LEU A 546 25.42 32.06 18.81
C LEU A 546 25.26 33.58 18.61
N LYS A 547 24.11 34.02 18.08
CA LYS A 547 23.81 35.47 17.92
C LYS A 547 23.55 36.21 19.23
N ARG A 548 23.21 35.54 20.33
CA ARG A 548 22.74 36.16 21.58
C ARG A 548 23.86 36.72 22.48
N GLY A 549 25.13 36.52 22.14
CA GLY A 549 26.28 37.06 22.88
C GLY A 549 27.30 36.00 23.29
N PRO A 550 28.22 36.32 24.22
CA PRO A 550 29.33 35.45 24.57
C PRO A 550 28.83 34.08 25.06
N GLN A 551 29.34 33.04 24.41
CA GLN A 551 28.93 31.67 24.69
C GLN A 551 29.41 31.23 26.08
N PRO A 552 28.67 30.34 26.76
CA PRO A 552 29.17 29.72 27.98
C PRO A 552 30.52 29.04 27.68
N ARG A 553 31.56 29.46 28.41
CA ARG A 553 32.89 28.83 28.35
C ARG A 553 32.73 27.31 28.54
N HIS A 554 33.54 26.52 27.82
CA HIS A 554 33.50 25.05 27.84
C HIS A 554 32.32 24.35 27.14
N THR A 555 31.69 24.97 26.11
CA THR A 555 30.68 24.29 25.29
C THR A 555 31.26 23.80 23.96
N LEU A 556 31.11 22.50 23.68
CA LEU A 556 31.50 21.89 22.42
C LEU A 556 30.26 21.63 21.55
N TYR A 557 30.14 22.36 20.45
CA TYR A 557 29.10 22.15 19.46
C TYR A 557 29.50 21.02 18.51
N ILE A 558 28.63 20.06 18.27
CA ILE A 558 28.89 18.93 17.36
C ILE A 558 27.92 18.97 16.20
N SER A 559 28.42 18.92 14.96
CA SER A 559 27.61 18.86 13.74
C SER A 559 27.97 17.65 12.88
N PHE A 560 27.04 17.17 12.07
CA PHE A 560 27.25 16.17 11.02
C PHE A 560 26.94 16.81 9.66
N PRO A 561 27.91 17.47 9.01
CA PRO A 561 27.65 18.38 7.89
C PRO A 561 26.95 17.71 6.69
N GLU A 562 27.21 16.41 6.45
CA GLU A 562 26.60 15.63 5.37
C GLU A 562 25.07 15.48 5.54
N LEU A 563 24.55 15.54 6.77
CA LEU A 563 23.12 15.42 7.05
C LEU A 563 22.35 16.73 6.80
N HIS A 564 23.04 17.87 6.77
CA HIS A 564 22.44 19.20 6.60
C HIS A 564 22.26 19.62 5.12
N ALA A 565 22.75 18.81 4.17
CA ALA A 565 22.78 19.10 2.73
C ALA A 565 21.41 19.31 2.05
N SER A 566 20.29 19.03 2.74
CA SER A 566 18.92 19.08 2.20
C SER A 566 18.08 20.28 2.67
N SER A 567 18.65 21.24 3.40
CA SER A 567 17.91 22.42 3.90
C SER A 567 17.81 23.54 2.85
N ASP A 568 16.64 24.16 2.70
CA ASP A 568 16.39 25.21 1.69
C ASP A 568 16.96 26.57 2.12
N GLY A 569 17.72 27.22 1.22
CA GLY A 569 18.15 28.62 1.35
C GLY A 569 19.61 28.89 1.74
N THR A 570 20.38 27.87 2.14
CA THR A 570 21.79 28.03 2.58
C THR A 570 22.67 26.90 2.03
N ARG A 571 22.78 26.81 0.70
CA ARG A 571 23.61 25.78 0.04
C ARG A 571 24.70 26.37 -0.85
N ALA A 572 25.85 25.70 -0.86
CA ALA A 572 26.92 25.92 -1.81
C ALA A 572 27.13 24.68 -2.68
N TRP A 573 27.45 24.88 -3.96
CA TRP A 573 27.80 23.80 -4.87
C TRP A 573 29.26 23.44 -4.74
N MET A 574 29.54 22.15 -4.55
CA MET A 574 30.88 21.63 -4.38
C MET A 574 31.12 20.47 -5.35
N HIS A 575 32.38 20.19 -5.64
CA HIS A 575 32.77 19.04 -6.46
C HIS A 575 33.33 17.94 -5.55
N PHE A 576 32.96 16.70 -5.84
CA PHE A 576 33.56 15.51 -5.26
C PHE A 576 33.82 14.49 -6.36
N ASN A 577 35.09 14.18 -6.62
CA ASN A 577 35.49 13.28 -7.70
C ASN A 577 34.80 13.58 -9.04
N GLY A 578 34.79 14.86 -9.45
CA GLY A 578 34.13 15.34 -10.66
C GLY A 578 32.59 15.42 -10.60
N THR A 579 31.95 14.95 -9.53
CA THR A 579 30.50 15.03 -9.33
C THR A 579 30.12 16.27 -8.52
N ARG A 580 29.19 17.08 -9.03
CA ARG A 580 28.65 18.23 -8.31
C ARG A 580 27.58 17.82 -7.30
N TYR A 581 27.65 18.37 -6.10
CA TYR A 581 26.67 18.16 -5.04
C TYR A 581 26.43 19.44 -4.22
N SER A 582 25.21 19.61 -3.72
CA SER A 582 24.81 20.75 -2.91
C SER A 582 25.10 20.48 -1.43
N ARG A 583 25.82 21.36 -0.76
CA ARG A 583 26.16 21.23 0.66
C ARG A 583 25.63 22.41 1.46
N SER A 584 25.28 22.18 2.72
CA SER A 584 24.94 23.28 3.63
C SER A 584 26.16 24.18 3.88
N VAL A 585 25.94 25.50 3.97
CA VAL A 585 26.94 26.46 4.45
C VAL A 585 26.81 26.72 5.96
N LEU A 586 26.03 25.89 6.66
CA LEU A 586 25.72 26.07 8.08
C LEU A 586 26.96 26.16 8.94
N GLU A 587 27.90 25.21 8.83
CA GLU A 587 29.11 25.19 9.65
C GLU A 587 29.94 26.46 9.43
N GLY A 588 30.11 26.89 8.18
CA GLY A 588 30.76 28.15 7.86
C GLY A 588 30.05 29.35 8.49
N LEU A 589 28.71 29.38 8.45
CA LEU A 589 27.91 30.42 9.11
C LEU A 589 28.09 30.40 10.64
N LEU A 590 28.08 29.23 11.27
CA LEU A 590 28.26 29.09 12.72
C LEU A 590 29.66 29.54 13.14
N CYS A 591 30.68 29.21 12.37
CA CYS A 591 32.05 29.67 12.57
C CYS A 591 32.14 31.21 12.57
N CYS A 592 31.45 31.88 11.64
CA CYS A 592 31.40 33.34 11.58
C CYS A 592 30.56 34.00 12.70
N LEU A 593 29.84 33.23 13.52
CA LEU A 593 28.99 33.73 14.61
C LEU A 593 29.64 33.67 16.00
N GLY A 594 30.95 33.43 16.09
CA GLY A 594 31.72 33.57 17.33
C GLY A 594 32.30 32.28 17.91
N LEU A 595 32.59 31.27 17.07
CA LEU A 595 33.30 30.06 17.46
C LEU A 595 34.81 30.24 17.22
N GLY A 596 35.65 29.76 18.15
CA GLY A 596 37.10 30.02 18.12
C GLY A 596 37.90 29.07 17.23
N THR A 597 37.51 27.80 17.18
CA THR A 597 38.21 26.78 16.38
C THR A 597 37.20 25.79 15.81
N LEU A 598 37.38 25.45 14.53
CA LEU A 598 36.68 24.36 13.86
C LEU A 598 37.56 23.12 13.87
N TYR A 599 37.01 22.01 14.31
CA TYR A 599 37.65 20.69 14.32
C TYR A 599 36.88 19.73 13.40
N THR A 600 37.60 18.82 12.75
CA THR A 600 37.05 17.67 12.03
C THR A 600 37.95 16.45 12.21
N LEU A 601 37.44 15.25 11.94
CA LEU A 601 38.26 14.04 11.91
C LEU A 601 38.87 13.83 10.52
N GLY A 602 40.18 13.61 10.49
CA GLY A 602 40.92 13.15 9.31
C GLY A 602 40.78 11.64 9.07
N THR A 603 41.45 11.15 8.03
CA THR A 603 41.41 9.73 7.62
C THR A 603 41.95 8.77 8.68
N ASP A 604 42.87 9.25 9.53
CA ASP A 604 43.55 8.46 10.56
C ASP A 604 42.90 8.62 11.95
N ASN A 605 41.67 9.16 11.99
CA ASN A 605 40.95 9.56 13.21
C ASN A 605 41.70 10.60 14.07
N THR A 606 42.64 11.33 13.47
CA THR A 606 43.31 12.48 14.08
C THR A 606 42.45 13.74 13.89
N LEU A 607 42.53 14.68 14.85
CA LEU A 607 41.84 15.96 14.73
C LEU A 607 42.58 16.87 13.75
N ALA A 608 41.92 17.26 12.67
CA ALA A 608 42.30 18.42 11.89
C ALA A 608 41.62 19.65 12.50
N SER A 609 42.38 20.72 12.72
CA SER A 609 41.87 21.96 13.30
C SER A 609 42.09 23.13 12.34
N LEU A 610 41.13 24.05 12.34
CA LEU A 610 41.18 25.32 11.64
C LEU A 610 40.90 26.42 12.67
N PRO A 611 41.92 27.17 13.13
CA PRO A 611 41.71 28.31 14.01
C PRO A 611 40.94 29.40 13.28
N LEU A 612 39.96 30.01 13.95
CA LEU A 612 39.04 30.97 13.36
C LEU A 612 39.24 32.36 13.97
N THR A 613 39.41 33.37 13.12
CA THR A 613 39.39 34.78 13.53
C THR A 613 38.00 35.36 13.25
N PRO A 614 37.35 36.03 14.23
CA PRO A 614 36.07 36.69 13.98
C PRO A 614 36.27 37.90 13.05
N GLN A 615 36.00 37.72 11.76
CA GLN A 615 36.09 38.79 10.74
C GLN A 615 34.75 39.54 10.55
N GLN A 616 34.85 40.80 10.15
CA GLN A 616 33.72 41.70 9.91
C GLN A 616 32.78 41.21 8.77
N PRO A 617 31.49 41.58 8.79
CA PRO A 617 30.45 40.99 7.92
C PRO A 617 30.66 41.12 6.40
N ARG A 618 31.60 41.95 5.91
CA ARG A 618 31.93 42.05 4.47
C ARG A 618 32.84 40.90 3.98
N GLU A 619 33.60 40.26 4.87
CA GLU A 619 34.45 39.09 4.55
C GLU A 619 33.72 37.76 4.79
N ALA A 620 32.59 37.78 5.49
CA ALA A 620 31.83 36.59 5.87
C ALA A 620 31.49 35.69 4.68
N GLY A 621 31.14 36.24 3.51
CA GLY A 621 30.81 35.42 2.33
C GLY A 621 31.98 34.59 1.81
N ARG A 622 33.19 35.17 1.73
CA ARG A 622 34.41 34.45 1.32
C ARG A 622 34.89 33.50 2.41
N ALA A 623 34.91 33.95 3.66
CA ALA A 623 35.27 33.11 4.80
C ALA A 623 34.37 31.88 4.92
N ILE A 624 33.06 32.03 4.74
CA ILE A 624 32.11 30.90 4.72
C ILE A 624 32.46 29.92 3.59
N ALA A 625 32.76 30.43 2.39
CA ALA A 625 33.14 29.58 1.25
C ALA A 625 34.45 28.82 1.51
N ASP A 626 35.47 29.49 2.06
CA ASP A 626 36.76 28.89 2.37
C ASP A 626 36.65 27.84 3.48
N ILE A 627 35.93 28.14 4.57
CA ILE A 627 35.65 27.19 5.66
C ILE A 627 34.85 26.00 5.14
N THR A 628 33.81 26.24 4.35
CA THR A 628 33.00 25.18 3.75
C THR A 628 33.83 24.33 2.79
N GLY A 629 34.75 24.95 2.04
CA GLY A 629 35.69 24.30 1.14
C GLY A 629 36.68 23.38 1.85
N TRP A 630 37.33 23.90 2.89
CA TRP A 630 38.25 23.17 3.74
C TRP A 630 37.55 21.98 4.40
N LEU A 631 36.38 22.20 5.00
CA LEU A 631 35.62 21.16 5.68
C LEU A 631 35.12 20.10 4.69
N ALA A 632 34.67 20.52 3.51
CA ALA A 632 34.22 19.58 2.49
C ALA A 632 35.32 18.63 2.04
N THR A 633 36.53 19.15 1.85
CA THR A 633 37.71 18.36 1.45
C THR A 633 38.01 17.26 2.47
N HIS A 634 38.02 17.60 3.76
CA HIS A 634 38.31 16.62 4.83
C HIS A 634 37.23 15.54 4.94
N LEU A 635 35.96 15.93 4.90
CA LEU A 635 34.85 14.99 5.02
C LEU A 635 34.76 14.05 3.81
N GLN A 636 35.12 14.55 2.63
CA GLN A 636 35.26 13.76 1.42
C GLN A 636 36.38 12.73 1.52
N GLN A 637 37.56 13.15 1.98
CA GLN A 637 38.70 12.26 2.19
C GLN A 637 38.37 11.18 3.23
N ALA A 638 37.73 11.55 4.33
CA ALA A 638 37.28 10.61 5.36
C ALA A 638 36.25 9.60 4.82
N ALA A 639 35.28 10.04 4.03
CA ALA A 639 34.29 9.15 3.41
C ALA A 639 34.91 8.21 2.36
N ALA A 640 35.87 8.70 1.58
CA ALA A 640 36.55 7.94 0.52
C ALA A 640 37.58 6.94 1.05
N ALA A 641 38.29 7.27 2.14
CA ALA A 641 39.33 6.42 2.70
C ALA A 641 38.79 5.09 3.26
N ARG A 642 37.59 5.12 3.84
CA ARG A 642 36.91 3.93 4.40
C ARG A 642 35.43 3.91 3.98
N PRO A 643 35.13 3.56 2.70
CA PRO A 643 33.76 3.49 2.21
C PRO A 643 32.91 2.46 2.98
N ASP A 644 33.56 1.41 3.50
CA ASP A 644 33.00 0.36 4.35
C ASP A 644 32.56 0.83 5.74
N LEU A 645 33.00 2.01 6.18
CA LEU A 645 32.63 2.59 7.48
C LEU A 645 31.85 3.90 7.35
N SER A 646 31.67 4.41 6.14
CA SER A 646 30.99 5.68 5.88
C SER A 646 29.49 5.45 5.68
N LEU A 647 28.68 6.11 6.50
CA LEU A 647 27.23 6.13 6.34
C LEU A 647 26.80 7.27 5.40
N ALA A 648 27.63 8.29 5.22
CA ALA A 648 27.32 9.51 4.46
C ALA A 648 26.86 9.30 3.00
N TRP A 649 27.17 8.17 2.37
CA TRP A 649 26.96 7.93 0.94
C TRP A 649 25.53 8.14 0.44
N ALA A 650 24.53 7.74 1.22
CA ALA A 650 23.13 7.94 0.84
C ALA A 650 22.76 9.44 0.74
N TRP A 651 23.31 10.25 1.64
CA TRP A 651 23.08 11.70 1.69
C TRP A 651 23.90 12.44 0.65
N LEU A 652 25.16 12.05 0.46
CA LEU A 652 26.00 12.56 -0.63
C LEU A 652 25.37 12.31 -2.00
N TYR A 653 24.76 11.13 -2.19
CA TYR A 653 24.01 10.84 -3.42
C TYR A 653 22.78 11.73 -3.57
N ARG A 654 21.95 11.88 -2.53
CA ARG A 654 20.77 12.77 -2.57
C ARG A 654 21.13 14.23 -2.83
N ALA A 655 22.29 14.66 -2.35
CA ALA A 655 22.82 15.99 -2.57
C ALA A 655 23.40 16.19 -3.99
N SER A 656 23.59 15.12 -4.76
CA SER A 656 24.22 15.21 -6.09
C SER A 656 23.28 15.73 -7.17
N ASP A 657 23.84 16.44 -8.15
CA ASP A 657 23.11 16.88 -9.35
C ASP A 657 22.48 15.71 -10.12
N LEU A 658 23.12 14.53 -10.10
CA LEU A 658 22.59 13.33 -10.74
C LEU A 658 21.28 12.87 -10.09
N TYR A 659 21.20 12.89 -8.76
CA TYR A 659 19.98 12.49 -8.06
C TYR A 659 18.84 13.46 -8.38
N LEU A 660 19.11 14.76 -8.35
CA LEU A 660 18.13 15.79 -8.71
C LEU A 660 17.66 15.66 -10.17
N ALA A 661 18.56 15.30 -11.09
CA ALA A 661 18.20 15.04 -12.49
C ALA A 661 17.27 13.82 -12.65
N VAL A 662 17.56 12.73 -11.93
CA VAL A 662 16.70 11.53 -11.93
C VAL A 662 15.33 11.82 -11.31
N GLU A 663 15.30 12.51 -10.18
CA GLU A 663 14.06 12.88 -9.50
C GLU A 663 13.20 13.79 -10.38
N ARG A 664 13.82 14.77 -11.05
CA ARG A 664 13.15 15.65 -12.02
C ARG A 664 12.59 14.86 -13.20
N ALA A 665 13.34 13.90 -13.74
CA ALA A 665 12.86 13.08 -14.86
C ALA A 665 11.63 12.24 -14.46
N ASP A 666 11.65 11.65 -13.25
CA ASP A 666 10.51 10.90 -12.73
C ASP A 666 9.29 11.81 -12.48
N GLN A 667 9.50 13.01 -11.92
CA GLN A 667 8.43 14.00 -11.73
C GLN A 667 7.82 14.46 -13.07
N LEU A 668 8.65 14.76 -14.07
CA LEU A 668 8.19 15.14 -15.41
C LEU A 668 7.41 14.00 -16.08
N LYS A 669 7.83 12.75 -15.89
CA LYS A 669 7.10 11.56 -16.38
C LYS A 669 5.73 11.41 -15.70
N GLN A 670 5.66 11.63 -14.39
CA GLN A 670 4.39 11.63 -13.67
C GLN A 670 3.47 12.77 -14.12
N LEU A 671 3.99 13.99 -14.26
CA LEU A 671 3.24 15.14 -14.78
C LEU A 671 2.73 14.88 -16.20
N SER A 672 3.55 14.29 -17.08
CA SER A 672 3.10 13.85 -18.41
C SER A 672 1.93 12.88 -18.30
N ALA A 673 2.00 11.87 -17.43
CA ALA A 673 0.92 10.91 -17.24
C ALA A 673 -0.37 11.57 -16.72
N TYR A 674 -0.26 12.59 -15.86
CA TYR A 674 -1.41 13.37 -15.40
C TYR A 674 -2.03 14.20 -16.52
N VAL A 675 -1.20 14.89 -17.32
CA VAL A 675 -1.65 15.67 -18.48
C VAL A 675 -2.40 14.78 -19.48
N ASP A 676 -1.88 13.58 -19.76
CA ASP A 676 -2.53 12.59 -20.64
C ASP A 676 -3.82 11.99 -20.01
N ALA A 677 -3.87 11.86 -18.69
CA ALA A 677 -5.08 11.44 -17.97
C ALA A 677 -6.17 12.51 -18.00
N TRP A 678 -5.80 13.79 -17.84
CA TRP A 678 -6.74 14.91 -17.93
C TRP A 678 -7.28 15.09 -19.35
N GLN A 679 -6.47 14.87 -20.39
CA GLN A 679 -6.97 14.84 -21.77
C GLN A 679 -8.10 13.81 -21.93
N ARG A 680 -7.92 12.60 -21.39
CA ARG A 680 -8.95 11.55 -21.40
C ARG A 680 -10.18 11.89 -20.57
N ALA A 681 -10.05 12.77 -19.58
CA ALA A 681 -11.14 13.26 -18.74
C ALA A 681 -11.84 14.52 -19.31
N GLY A 682 -11.49 14.95 -20.53
CA GLY A 682 -12.14 16.08 -21.20
C GLY A 682 -11.41 17.42 -21.12
N LEU A 683 -10.11 17.44 -20.79
CA LEU A 683 -9.29 18.65 -20.87
C LEU A 683 -9.26 19.19 -22.31
N ALA A 684 -9.49 20.49 -22.47
CA ALA A 684 -9.51 21.14 -23.77
C ALA A 684 -8.19 20.89 -24.55
N PRO A 685 -8.25 20.56 -25.86
CA PRO A 685 -7.06 20.22 -26.65
C PRO A 685 -5.97 21.31 -26.66
N ALA A 686 -6.35 22.58 -26.64
CA ALA A 686 -5.42 23.71 -26.59
C ALA A 686 -4.63 23.76 -25.27
N VAL A 687 -5.28 23.47 -24.14
CA VAL A 687 -4.62 23.42 -22.81
C VAL A 687 -3.71 22.21 -22.71
N HIS A 688 -4.14 21.07 -23.25
CA HIS A 688 -3.30 19.88 -23.34
C HIS A 688 -2.04 20.13 -24.18
N ALA A 689 -2.17 20.76 -25.35
CA ALA A 689 -1.05 21.11 -26.21
C ALA A 689 -0.07 22.08 -25.53
N ALA A 690 -0.58 23.11 -24.84
CA ALA A 690 0.24 24.04 -24.06
C ALA A 690 0.99 23.34 -22.91
N ALA A 691 0.31 22.47 -22.16
CA ALA A 691 0.92 21.70 -21.08
C ALA A 691 2.02 20.74 -21.60
N ARG A 692 1.79 20.09 -22.74
CA ARG A 692 2.78 19.22 -23.41
C ARG A 692 3.99 20.03 -23.90
N ALA A 693 3.77 21.21 -24.48
CA ALA A 693 4.84 22.10 -24.90
C ALA A 693 5.68 22.57 -23.71
N GLN A 694 5.04 22.91 -22.59
CA GLN A 694 5.72 23.31 -21.36
C GLN A 694 6.53 22.16 -20.74
N LEU A 695 5.98 20.94 -20.71
CA LEU A 695 6.71 19.74 -20.25
C LEU A 695 7.92 19.45 -21.14
N ALA A 696 7.79 19.61 -22.46
CA ALA A 696 8.90 19.47 -23.39
C ALA A 696 9.99 20.52 -23.13
N ALA A 697 9.61 21.78 -22.90
CA ALA A 697 10.54 22.85 -22.53
C ALA A 697 11.26 22.56 -21.20
N TRP A 698 10.53 22.08 -20.18
CA TRP A 698 11.14 21.66 -18.91
C TRP A 698 12.04 20.45 -19.04
N SER A 699 11.78 19.52 -19.97
CA SER A 699 12.66 18.39 -20.22
C SER A 699 13.97 18.77 -20.93
N ALA A 700 13.93 19.84 -21.74
CA ALA A 700 15.08 20.30 -22.51
C ALA A 700 16.03 21.23 -21.73
N SER A 701 15.61 21.79 -20.58
CA SER A 701 16.42 22.71 -19.79
C SER A 701 17.40 21.96 -18.86
N PRO A 702 18.73 22.11 -19.02
CA PRO A 702 19.73 21.27 -18.37
C PRO A 702 19.89 21.48 -16.86
N PHE A 703 19.45 22.59 -16.26
CA PHE A 703 19.52 22.82 -14.80
C PHE A 703 18.45 23.81 -14.31
N PRO A 704 18.05 23.76 -13.03
CA PRO A 704 17.20 24.78 -12.45
C PRO A 704 18.04 26.06 -12.32
N THR A 705 17.78 27.06 -13.16
CA THR A 705 18.01 28.43 -12.71
C THR A 705 17.13 28.61 -11.49
N GLN A 706 17.74 28.88 -10.33
CA GLN A 706 17.02 29.40 -9.17
C GLN A 706 16.23 30.64 -9.61
N ARG A 707 14.94 30.46 -9.96
CA ARG A 707 13.91 31.49 -10.05
C ARG A 707 12.63 30.88 -10.62
N GLY A 708 11.55 30.99 -9.84
CA GLY A 708 10.15 30.95 -10.29
C GLY A 708 9.50 29.60 -10.15
#